data_AF-A0AAX3HGM2-F1
#
_entry.id   AF-A0AAX3HGM2-F1
#
_cell.length_a   1.000
_cell.length_b   1.000
_cell.length_c   1.000
_cell.angle_alpha   90.00
_cell.angle_beta   90.00
_cell.angle_gamma   90.00
#
_symmetry.space_group_name_H-M   'P 1'
#
loop_
_entity.id
_entity.type
_entity.pdbx_description
1 polymer ?
#
loop_
_entity_poly.entity_id
_entity_poly.type
_entity_poly.pdbx_seq_one_letter_code
_entity_poly.pdbx_strand_id
1 'polypeptide(L)'
;MIDVNNFEYMKIGLASPDKIRSWSYGEVKKPETINYRTLKPEKDGLFCERIFGPQKDWECHCGKYKRVRYKGVVCDRCGVEVTRAKVRRERMGHIELAAPVSHIWYFKGIPSRMGLVLDMSPRALEEVIYFASYVVTESGDTPLDKKQLLSEKEYRAYRDRYGSTFQAAMGAEAIKKLLQDIDLDKEVDFLKEELKTAQGQRRTRAIKRLEVLEAFRNSGNEPSWMILDVLPVIPPELRPMVQLDGGRFATSDLNDLYRRVINRNNRLKRLLDLGAPSIIVQNEKRMLQEAVDALIDNGRRGRPVTGPGNRPLKSLSHMLKGKQGRFRQNLLGKRVDYSGRSVIVVGPNLKMYQCGLPKEMALELFKPFVMKELVGKGLAHNIKSAKRKIERVHPEVWDVLESVIKEHPVLLNRAPTLHRLGIQAFEPTLVEGRAIRLHPLVCTAYNADFDGDQMAVHVPLSSEAQAEARILMLAAQNILNPKDGKPVVTPSQDMVLGNYYLTLEREGAIGEGMVFKDANEAILAYQNGYVHLHTRVAVAASSVNNVTFTEEQKGKLLLTTVGKLIFNEILPESFPYINEPTNSNLEKETPAEYFVEKGANIKEIIASREEVAPFSKKILGNIIAEVFKRFQITETSRMLDRMKNLGFKYSTKAGITVGVSDILVLGEKDEILHEAQAKVDNVIKQFRRGLITEEERYDRVISIWSNAKDVIQGKLMKSLNKRNPIFMMSDSGARGNASNFTQLAGMRGLMANPSGRIIELPIKSSFREGLTVLEYFISTHGARKGLADTALKTADSGYLTRRLVDVAQDVIVREDDCGTDRGLLIGAIKEGNEVIESLYDRLVGRFARKTVKHPETGEVLVSENQLITEDIAHIVENSGVETVNIRSAFTCNTRHGVCKKCYGRNLATGTDVEVGEAVGIIAAQSIGEPGTQLTMRTFHTGGVAGDDITQGLPRIQEIFEARNPKGQAVISEIDGVIAAINDVKDRQEVVVQGEVEARTYAIPYGARLKVTPGQPISHGKELTEGSIDPKELLKVTDITAVQEYLLREVQKVYRMQGVEIGDKHVEVMVRQMLRKVRVSDAGETDVLPGTLLDIHQFTDANAKVLLKGKQPATARPVLLGITKASLETDSFLSAASFQETTRVLTDAAIKGKRDELLGLKENVIIGKLVPAGTGMNRYRKVDLVKTTQDNMNVENDEVYVEQ
;
A
#
# COMPACT_ATOMS: atom_id res chain seq x y z
N MET A 1 -21.86 7.91 -31.50
CA MET A 1 -21.30 7.43 -30.22
C MET A 1 -20.06 8.26 -29.97
N ILE A 2 -19.98 8.93 -28.83
CA ILE A 2 -18.77 9.64 -28.41
C ILE A 2 -17.65 8.60 -28.35
N ASP A 3 -16.50 8.88 -28.97
CA ASP A 3 -15.32 8.04 -28.82
C ASP A 3 -15.02 7.93 -27.32
N VAL A 4 -15.09 6.72 -26.77
CA VAL A 4 -15.08 6.45 -25.32
C VAL A 4 -13.77 6.94 -24.69
N ASN A 5 -12.75 7.26 -25.50
CA ASN A 5 -11.48 7.80 -25.02
C ASN A 5 -11.48 9.33 -24.83
N ASN A 6 -12.46 10.05 -25.39
CA ASN A 6 -12.48 11.53 -25.47
C ASN A 6 -13.56 12.16 -24.59
N PHE A 7 -13.57 11.87 -23.29
CA PHE A 7 -14.36 12.62 -22.31
C PHE A 7 -13.51 13.05 -21.11
N GLU A 8 -13.78 14.24 -20.59
CA GLU A 8 -13.01 14.87 -19.50
C GLU A 8 -13.60 14.62 -18.11
N TYR A 9 -14.90 14.34 -18.02
CA TYR A 9 -15.59 14.19 -16.75
C TYR A 9 -16.73 13.18 -16.82
N MET A 10 -17.13 12.66 -15.66
CA MET A 10 -18.27 11.75 -15.52
C MET A 10 -19.27 12.31 -14.51
N LYS A 11 -20.55 12.39 -14.90
CA LYS A 11 -21.64 12.84 -14.01
C LYS A 11 -22.52 11.68 -13.58
N ILE A 12 -22.95 11.67 -12.32
CA ILE A 12 -23.96 10.76 -11.77
C ILE A 12 -25.16 11.57 -11.27
N GLY A 13 -26.36 11.01 -11.40
CA GLY A 13 -27.61 11.66 -10.98
C GLY A 13 -28.77 10.67 -10.89
N LEU A 14 -29.91 11.12 -10.40
CA LEU A 14 -31.14 10.33 -10.42
C LEU A 14 -31.66 10.19 -11.85
N ALA A 15 -32.34 9.07 -12.13
CA ALA A 15 -32.95 8.82 -13.43
C ALA A 15 -34.47 9.04 -13.33
N SER A 16 -34.96 10.07 -14.01
CA SER A 16 -36.41 10.29 -14.17
C SER A 16 -37.06 9.12 -14.95
N PRO A 17 -38.36 8.84 -14.76
CA PRO A 17 -39.08 7.80 -15.50
C PRO A 17 -38.95 7.94 -17.03
N ASP A 18 -39.04 9.15 -17.58
CA ASP A 18 -38.94 9.39 -19.02
C ASP A 18 -37.55 9.11 -19.57
N LYS A 19 -36.51 9.43 -18.78
CA LYS A 19 -35.13 9.08 -19.11
C LYS A 19 -34.93 7.56 -19.14
N ILE A 20 -35.53 6.81 -18.22
CA ILE A 20 -35.50 5.34 -18.23
C ILE A 20 -36.19 4.80 -19.50
N ARG A 21 -37.35 5.37 -19.88
CA ARG A 21 -38.04 5.02 -21.13
C ARG A 21 -37.18 5.33 -22.37
N SER A 22 -36.46 6.47 -22.37
CA SER A 22 -35.58 6.87 -23.48
C SER A 22 -34.41 5.91 -23.71
N TRP A 23 -33.94 5.23 -22.66
CA TRP A 23 -32.88 4.22 -22.78
C TRP A 23 -33.39 2.88 -23.30
N SER A 24 -34.69 2.65 -23.23
CA SER A 24 -35.28 1.35 -23.52
C SER A 24 -35.59 1.19 -25.00
N TYR A 25 -35.31 -0.01 -25.51
CA TYR A 25 -35.67 -0.44 -26.86
C TYR A 25 -37.01 -1.21 -26.89
N GLY A 26 -37.65 -1.42 -25.75
CA GLY A 26 -38.94 -2.09 -25.66
C GLY A 26 -39.32 -2.56 -24.25
N GLU A 27 -40.62 -2.71 -24.03
CA GLU A 27 -41.20 -3.17 -22.77
C GLU A 27 -41.17 -4.70 -22.67
N VAL A 28 -40.70 -5.22 -21.53
CA VAL A 28 -40.72 -6.66 -21.21
C VAL A 28 -42.01 -6.98 -20.46
N LYS A 29 -42.91 -7.72 -21.11
CA LYS A 29 -44.22 -8.09 -20.53
C LYS A 29 -44.24 -9.50 -19.95
N LYS A 30 -43.42 -10.39 -20.51
CA LYS A 30 -43.47 -11.82 -20.25
C LYS A 30 -42.31 -12.29 -19.37
N PRO A 31 -42.57 -13.12 -18.33
CA PRO A 31 -41.53 -13.64 -17.43
C PRO A 31 -40.65 -14.72 -18.06
N GLU A 32 -41.05 -15.29 -19.19
CA GLU A 32 -40.36 -16.38 -19.87
C GLU A 32 -39.02 -15.94 -20.45
N THR A 33 -38.05 -16.85 -20.50
CA THR A 33 -36.69 -16.59 -20.99
C THR A 33 -36.51 -17.13 -22.42
N ILE A 34 -36.35 -18.44 -22.55
CA ILE A 34 -36.25 -19.16 -23.82
C ILE A 34 -37.27 -20.29 -23.84
N ASN A 35 -37.62 -20.73 -25.04
CA ASN A 35 -38.39 -21.95 -25.22
C ASN A 35 -37.46 -23.17 -25.08
N TYR A 36 -37.67 -24.00 -24.07
CA TYR A 36 -36.81 -25.16 -23.82
C TYR A 36 -36.80 -26.20 -24.95
N ARG A 37 -37.83 -26.24 -25.80
CA ARG A 37 -37.89 -27.18 -26.94
C ARG A 37 -37.13 -26.67 -28.16
N THR A 38 -37.26 -25.38 -28.48
CA THR A 38 -36.65 -24.79 -29.68
C THR A 38 -35.33 -24.08 -29.42
N LEU A 39 -34.98 -23.88 -28.14
CA LEU A 39 -33.84 -23.10 -27.66
C LEU A 39 -33.84 -21.63 -28.13
N LYS A 40 -34.98 -21.16 -28.66
CA LYS A 40 -35.15 -19.80 -29.15
C LYS A 40 -35.69 -18.87 -28.06
N PRO A 41 -35.30 -17.59 -28.05
CA PRO A 41 -35.88 -16.60 -27.15
C PRO A 41 -37.37 -16.41 -27.36
N GLU A 42 -38.12 -16.26 -26.26
CA GLU A 42 -39.56 -16.02 -26.30
C GLU A 42 -39.89 -14.57 -26.70
N LYS A 43 -41.04 -14.38 -27.38
CA LYS A 43 -41.53 -13.05 -27.74
C LYS A 43 -41.97 -12.29 -26.49
N ASP A 44 -41.52 -11.05 -26.35
CA ASP A 44 -41.74 -10.15 -25.20
C ASP A 44 -41.19 -10.66 -23.85
N GLY A 45 -40.40 -11.75 -23.89
CA GLY A 45 -39.71 -12.32 -22.75
C GLY A 45 -38.38 -11.64 -22.44
N LEU A 46 -37.72 -12.10 -21.37
CA LEU A 46 -36.46 -11.54 -20.87
C LEU A 46 -35.29 -11.65 -21.86
N PHE A 47 -35.37 -12.47 -22.90
CA PHE A 47 -34.31 -12.64 -23.91
C PHE A 47 -34.76 -12.23 -25.32
N CYS A 48 -35.93 -11.58 -25.45
CA CYS A 48 -36.58 -11.29 -26.72
C CYS A 48 -35.66 -10.61 -27.75
N GLU A 49 -35.57 -11.20 -28.96
CA GLU A 49 -34.75 -10.65 -30.04
C GLU A 49 -35.27 -9.33 -30.61
N ARG A 50 -36.58 -9.08 -30.51
CA ARG A 50 -37.19 -7.83 -30.97
C ARG A 50 -36.68 -6.63 -30.15
N ILE A 51 -36.58 -6.80 -28.84
CA ILE A 51 -36.17 -5.74 -27.90
C ILE A 51 -34.64 -5.62 -27.89
N PHE A 52 -33.94 -6.73 -27.69
CA PHE A 52 -32.50 -6.72 -27.43
C PHE A 52 -31.64 -6.83 -28.69
N GLY A 53 -32.20 -7.23 -29.83
CA GLY A 53 -31.48 -7.48 -31.09
C GLY A 53 -31.29 -8.97 -31.41
N PRO A 54 -30.76 -9.30 -32.60
CA PRO A 54 -30.68 -10.68 -33.10
C PRO A 54 -29.62 -11.51 -32.37
N GLN A 55 -29.85 -12.82 -32.22
CA GLN A 55 -28.87 -13.74 -31.60
C GLN A 55 -27.71 -14.10 -32.54
N LYS A 56 -27.96 -14.08 -33.85
CA LYS A 56 -26.97 -14.36 -34.90
C LYS A 56 -26.67 -13.10 -35.70
N ASP A 57 -25.42 -12.94 -36.11
CA ASP A 57 -25.00 -11.78 -36.90
C ASP A 57 -25.75 -11.75 -38.25
N TRP A 58 -26.38 -10.60 -38.53
CA TRP A 58 -27.06 -10.34 -39.81
C TRP A 58 -28.18 -11.33 -40.16
N GLU A 59 -28.83 -11.91 -39.15
CA GLU A 59 -29.96 -12.84 -39.33
C GLU A 59 -31.11 -12.45 -38.39
N CYS A 60 -32.33 -12.33 -38.96
CA CYS A 60 -33.54 -12.12 -38.16
C CYS A 60 -34.06 -13.44 -37.57
N HIS A 61 -34.84 -13.37 -36.48
CA HIS A 61 -35.36 -14.54 -35.76
C HIS A 61 -36.08 -15.60 -36.62
N CYS A 62 -36.88 -15.15 -37.60
CA CYS A 62 -37.64 -16.04 -38.48
C CYS A 62 -36.85 -16.57 -39.68
N GLY A 63 -35.64 -16.06 -39.91
CA GLY A 63 -34.78 -16.45 -41.02
C GLY A 63 -35.17 -15.90 -42.41
N LYS A 64 -36.16 -15.00 -42.50
CA LYS A 64 -36.56 -14.34 -43.77
C LYS A 64 -35.43 -13.49 -44.35
N TYR A 65 -34.87 -12.61 -43.53
CA TYR A 65 -33.70 -11.81 -43.87
C TYR A 65 -32.45 -12.41 -43.26
N LYS A 66 -31.49 -12.75 -44.12
CA LYS A 66 -30.16 -13.26 -43.78
C LYS A 66 -29.10 -12.56 -44.64
N ARG A 67 -27.89 -12.40 -44.10
CA ARG A 67 -26.70 -11.78 -44.71
C ARG A 67 -26.67 -10.25 -44.57
N VAL A 68 -25.46 -9.71 -44.70
CA VAL A 68 -25.11 -8.30 -44.47
C VAL A 68 -25.89 -7.32 -45.37
N ARG A 69 -26.34 -7.75 -46.55
CA ARG A 69 -27.06 -6.89 -47.51
C ARG A 69 -28.37 -6.27 -46.96
N TYR A 70 -28.97 -6.89 -45.93
CA TYR A 70 -30.18 -6.39 -45.28
C TYR A 70 -29.90 -5.59 -44.00
N LYS A 71 -28.67 -5.07 -43.83
CA LYS A 71 -28.28 -4.27 -42.69
C LYS A 71 -29.28 -3.14 -42.41
N GLY A 72 -29.79 -3.09 -41.18
CA GLY A 72 -30.74 -2.07 -40.72
C GLY A 72 -32.20 -2.30 -41.13
N VAL A 73 -32.51 -3.34 -41.91
CA VAL A 73 -33.89 -3.70 -42.24
C VAL A 73 -34.56 -4.35 -41.03
N VAL A 74 -35.71 -3.81 -40.62
CA VAL A 74 -36.57 -4.41 -39.59
C VAL A 74 -37.47 -5.44 -40.26
N CYS A 75 -37.42 -6.68 -39.78
CA CYS A 75 -38.21 -7.75 -40.38
C CYS A 75 -39.71 -7.56 -40.14
N ASP A 76 -40.50 -7.55 -41.20
CA ASP A 76 -41.96 -7.43 -41.17
C ASP A 76 -42.65 -8.59 -40.41
N ARG A 77 -42.06 -9.80 -40.46
CA ARG A 77 -42.66 -10.99 -39.83
C ARG A 77 -42.37 -11.09 -38.33
N CYS A 78 -41.14 -10.79 -37.91
CA CYS A 78 -40.71 -10.98 -36.51
C CYS A 78 -40.36 -9.68 -35.76
N GLY A 79 -40.32 -8.54 -36.44
CA GLY A 79 -39.98 -7.24 -35.86
C GLY A 79 -38.53 -7.08 -35.44
N VAL A 80 -37.66 -8.04 -35.76
CA VAL A 80 -36.23 -8.01 -35.39
C VAL A 80 -35.45 -7.26 -36.46
N GLU A 81 -34.66 -6.29 -36.02
CA GLU A 81 -33.71 -5.54 -36.85
C GLU A 81 -32.49 -6.40 -37.21
N VAL A 82 -32.15 -6.44 -38.50
CA VAL A 82 -30.97 -7.17 -38.98
C VAL A 82 -29.71 -6.35 -38.73
N THR A 83 -29.03 -6.66 -37.63
CA THR A 83 -27.78 -6.00 -37.19
C THR A 83 -26.80 -7.04 -36.62
N ARG A 84 -25.69 -6.58 -36.05
CA ARG A 84 -24.72 -7.46 -35.35
C ARG A 84 -25.31 -7.92 -34.01
N ALA A 85 -25.08 -9.17 -33.63
CA ALA A 85 -25.55 -9.73 -32.37
C ALA A 85 -24.95 -9.01 -31.14
N LYS A 86 -23.79 -8.35 -31.31
CA LYS A 86 -23.14 -7.53 -30.27
C LYS A 86 -24.07 -6.50 -29.61
N VAL A 87 -25.06 -5.96 -30.34
CA VAL A 87 -26.01 -4.97 -29.78
C VAL A 87 -26.83 -5.53 -28.59
N ARG A 88 -26.95 -6.85 -28.45
CA ARG A 88 -27.62 -7.52 -27.31
C ARG A 88 -26.91 -7.32 -25.97
N ARG A 89 -25.69 -6.78 -25.99
CA ARG A 89 -24.95 -6.38 -24.80
C ARG A 89 -25.19 -4.91 -24.42
N GLU A 90 -25.75 -4.12 -25.32
CA GLU A 90 -25.91 -2.66 -25.20
C GLU A 90 -27.37 -2.24 -25.02
N ARG A 91 -28.32 -2.86 -25.76
CA ARG A 91 -29.75 -2.50 -25.71
C ARG A 91 -30.39 -2.89 -24.39
N MET A 92 -31.06 -1.94 -23.74
CA MET A 92 -31.80 -2.17 -22.49
C MET A 92 -33.31 -2.32 -22.73
N GLY A 93 -33.98 -3.05 -21.84
CA GLY A 93 -35.44 -3.12 -21.77
C GLY A 93 -35.97 -2.31 -20.60
N HIS A 94 -37.29 -2.23 -20.44
CA HIS A 94 -37.92 -1.73 -19.22
C HIS A 94 -39.17 -2.55 -18.86
N ILE A 95 -39.61 -2.40 -17.62
CA ILE A 95 -40.87 -2.95 -17.09
C ILE A 95 -41.70 -1.78 -16.58
N GLU A 96 -42.93 -1.65 -17.08
CA GLU A 96 -43.90 -0.66 -16.59
C GLU A 96 -44.59 -1.20 -15.34
N LEU A 97 -44.33 -0.60 -14.18
CA LEU A 97 -44.90 -1.06 -12.91
C LEU A 97 -46.37 -0.65 -12.80
N ALA A 98 -47.20 -1.55 -12.29
CA ALA A 98 -48.63 -1.30 -12.09
C ALA A 98 -48.93 -0.38 -10.91
N ALA A 99 -47.99 -0.29 -9.96
CA ALA A 99 -48.02 0.63 -8.85
C ALA A 99 -46.60 1.16 -8.62
N PRO A 100 -46.43 2.43 -8.21
CA PRO A 100 -45.14 2.99 -7.84
C PRO A 100 -44.48 2.22 -6.69
N VAL A 101 -43.15 2.13 -6.71
CA VAL A 101 -42.35 1.38 -5.74
C VAL A 101 -41.23 2.27 -5.21
N SER A 102 -41.01 2.30 -3.90
CA SER A 102 -39.91 3.06 -3.31
C SER A 102 -38.55 2.41 -3.63
N HIS A 103 -37.52 3.20 -3.90
CA HIS A 103 -36.18 2.67 -4.12
C HIS A 103 -35.45 2.41 -2.78
N ILE A 104 -35.12 1.15 -2.52
CA ILE A 104 -34.58 0.66 -1.23
C ILE A 104 -33.34 1.41 -0.72
N TRP A 105 -32.45 1.90 -1.59
CA TRP A 105 -31.24 2.63 -1.17
C TRP A 105 -31.55 3.98 -0.49
N TYR A 106 -32.54 4.73 -0.97
CA TYR A 106 -32.89 6.05 -0.40
C TYR A 106 -33.75 5.92 0.85
N PHE A 107 -34.53 4.83 0.94
CA PHE A 107 -35.38 4.50 2.07
C PHE A 107 -34.60 3.90 3.26
N LYS A 108 -33.87 2.79 3.08
CA LYS A 108 -33.08 2.08 4.13
C LYS A 108 -31.59 2.46 4.16
N GLY A 109 -31.25 3.63 3.61
CA GLY A 109 -29.93 4.22 3.78
C GLY A 109 -29.66 4.60 5.23
N ILE A 110 -28.38 4.64 5.64
CA ILE A 110 -27.96 5.22 6.92
C ILE A 110 -27.14 6.47 6.58
N PRO A 111 -27.69 7.69 6.74
CA PRO A 111 -29.08 8.02 7.13
C PRO A 111 -30.10 7.83 5.98
N SER A 112 -31.39 7.72 6.33
CA SER A 112 -32.49 7.63 5.35
C SER A 112 -32.69 8.99 4.67
N ARG A 113 -32.53 9.03 3.35
CA ARG A 113 -32.61 10.28 2.59
C ARG A 113 -34.05 10.75 2.46
N MET A 114 -34.97 9.82 2.26
CA MET A 114 -36.41 10.11 2.25
C MET A 114 -36.88 10.63 3.62
N GLY A 115 -36.38 10.05 4.72
CA GLY A 115 -36.71 10.51 6.07
C GLY A 115 -36.24 11.93 6.36
N LEU A 116 -35.04 12.29 5.91
CA LEU A 116 -34.53 13.66 6.05
C LEU A 116 -35.35 14.66 5.22
N VAL A 117 -35.63 14.36 3.94
CA VAL A 117 -36.42 15.27 3.08
C VAL A 117 -37.81 15.51 3.66
N LEU A 118 -38.53 14.46 4.06
CA LEU A 118 -39.91 14.57 4.55
C LEU A 118 -40.04 14.94 6.03
N ASP A 119 -38.94 14.97 6.79
CA ASP A 119 -38.89 15.03 8.25
C ASP A 119 -39.58 13.87 9.00
N MET A 120 -39.73 12.74 8.33
CA MET A 120 -40.38 11.56 8.89
C MET A 120 -39.36 10.58 9.46
N SER A 121 -39.72 9.88 10.53
CA SER A 121 -38.87 8.83 11.08
C SER A 121 -38.76 7.65 10.09
N PRO A 122 -37.62 6.93 10.04
CA PRO A 122 -37.48 5.76 9.17
C PRO A 122 -38.52 4.66 9.44
N ARG A 123 -38.98 4.55 10.70
CA ARG A 123 -40.04 3.62 11.11
C ARG A 123 -41.41 4.04 10.56
N ALA A 124 -41.75 5.32 10.65
CA ALA A 124 -42.97 5.86 10.05
C ALA A 124 -43.03 5.60 8.54
N LEU A 125 -41.92 5.85 7.83
CA LEU A 125 -41.83 5.56 6.39
C LEU A 125 -42.00 4.07 6.09
N GLU A 126 -41.45 3.19 6.92
CA GLU A 126 -41.62 1.75 6.76
C GLU A 126 -43.07 1.30 6.93
N GLU A 127 -43.76 1.82 7.95
CA GLU A 127 -45.16 1.53 8.22
C GLU A 127 -46.06 2.01 7.07
N VAL A 128 -45.77 3.16 6.47
CA VAL A 128 -46.53 3.66 5.30
C VAL A 128 -46.21 2.86 4.04
N ILE A 129 -44.94 2.67 3.69
CA ILE A 129 -44.52 2.02 2.42
C ILE A 129 -45.00 0.57 2.35
N TYR A 130 -45.00 -0.16 3.47
CA TYR A 130 -45.44 -1.56 3.50
C TYR A 130 -46.88 -1.75 3.98
N PHE A 131 -47.72 -0.71 3.84
CA PHE A 131 -49.17 -0.77 4.02
C PHE A 131 -49.62 -1.17 5.44
N ALA A 132 -48.91 -0.72 6.47
CA ALA A 132 -49.30 -0.91 7.87
C ALA A 132 -50.11 0.28 8.44
N SER A 133 -49.81 1.49 8.00
CA SER A 133 -50.49 2.72 8.47
C SER A 133 -50.78 3.69 7.33
N TYR A 134 -51.81 4.51 7.49
CA TYR A 134 -52.15 5.62 6.58
C TYR A 134 -51.35 6.87 6.98
N VAL A 135 -51.06 7.73 6.01
CA VAL A 135 -50.49 9.06 6.23
C VAL A 135 -51.39 10.12 5.60
N VAL A 136 -51.63 11.20 6.35
CA VAL A 136 -52.42 12.34 5.88
C VAL A 136 -51.60 13.13 4.86
N THR A 137 -52.12 13.21 3.63
CA THR A 137 -51.53 13.97 2.52
C THR A 137 -52.09 15.39 2.46
N GLU A 138 -53.40 15.54 2.69
CA GLU A 138 -54.11 16.81 2.76
C GLU A 138 -54.99 16.79 4.00
N SER A 139 -54.80 17.76 4.89
CA SER A 139 -55.53 17.86 6.15
C SER A 139 -56.94 18.45 5.99
N GLY A 140 -57.15 19.35 5.01
CA GLY A 140 -58.43 20.05 4.85
C GLY A 140 -58.85 20.79 6.13
N ASP A 141 -60.17 20.98 6.32
CA ASP A 141 -60.76 21.57 7.53
C ASP A 141 -60.92 20.53 8.65
N THR A 142 -59.84 19.84 9.00
CA THR A 142 -59.82 18.83 10.09
C THR A 142 -58.69 19.12 11.08
N PRO A 143 -58.76 18.61 12.33
CA PRO A 143 -57.69 18.79 13.32
C PRO A 143 -56.45 17.91 13.05
N LEU A 144 -56.32 17.34 11.85
CA LEU A 144 -55.22 16.45 11.49
C LEU A 144 -54.04 17.24 10.92
N ASP A 145 -52.82 16.87 11.33
CA ASP A 145 -51.60 17.47 10.78
C ASP A 145 -51.20 16.83 9.45
N LYS A 146 -50.60 17.63 8.55
CA LYS A 146 -49.96 17.09 7.35
C LYS A 146 -48.84 16.13 7.77
N LYS A 147 -48.79 14.94 7.16
CA LYS A 147 -47.88 13.83 7.51
C LYS A 147 -48.20 13.08 8.83
N GLN A 148 -49.36 13.33 9.45
CA GLN A 148 -49.80 12.54 10.60
C GLN A 148 -50.07 11.09 10.20
N LEU A 149 -49.60 10.14 11.02
CA LEU A 149 -49.88 8.71 10.86
C LEU A 149 -51.22 8.35 11.49
N LEU A 150 -52.00 7.54 10.78
CA LEU A 150 -53.27 7.00 11.25
C LEU A 150 -53.25 5.48 11.13
N SER A 151 -53.62 4.80 12.20
CA SER A 151 -53.98 3.38 12.14
C SER A 151 -55.25 3.18 11.32
N GLU A 152 -55.52 1.95 10.87
CA GLU A 152 -56.75 1.66 10.13
C GLU A 152 -58.02 2.00 10.95
N LYS A 153 -57.98 1.79 12.27
CA LYS A 153 -59.09 2.13 13.19
C LYS A 153 -59.31 3.63 13.26
N GLU A 154 -58.24 4.42 13.41
CA GLU A 154 -58.31 5.88 13.45
C GLU A 154 -58.75 6.44 12.10
N TYR A 155 -58.20 5.94 10.99
CA TYR A 155 -58.58 6.36 9.66
C TYR A 155 -60.09 6.19 9.41
N ARG A 156 -60.67 5.05 9.82
CA ARG A 156 -62.12 4.84 9.75
C ARG A 156 -62.87 5.83 10.64
N ALA A 157 -62.47 5.98 11.91
CA ALA A 157 -63.13 6.90 12.84
C ALA A 157 -63.12 8.37 12.37
N TYR A 158 -62.00 8.84 11.79
CA TYR A 158 -61.92 10.18 11.20
C TYR A 158 -62.71 10.28 9.90
N ARG A 159 -62.70 9.25 9.05
CA ARG A 159 -63.47 9.23 7.79
C ARG A 159 -64.98 9.19 8.02
N ASP A 160 -65.44 8.51 9.07
CA ASP A 160 -66.84 8.48 9.48
C ASP A 160 -67.32 9.86 10.01
N ARG A 161 -66.42 10.60 10.69
CA ARG A 161 -66.73 11.92 11.26
C ARG A 161 -66.65 13.07 10.25
N TYR A 162 -65.60 13.09 9.43
CA TYR A 162 -65.27 14.23 8.57
C TYR A 162 -65.49 13.94 7.08
N GLY A 163 -65.92 12.73 6.71
CA GLY A 163 -66.18 12.35 5.32
C GLY A 163 -64.91 12.38 4.47
N SER A 164 -64.99 13.04 3.30
CA SER A 164 -63.92 13.19 2.32
C SER A 164 -63.15 14.51 2.41
N THR A 165 -63.31 15.27 3.50
CA THR A 165 -62.67 16.59 3.68
C THR A 165 -61.15 16.51 3.81
N PHE A 166 -60.62 15.41 4.34
CA PHE A 166 -59.19 15.14 4.41
C PHE A 166 -58.83 13.93 3.53
N GLN A 167 -57.60 13.91 3.01
CA GLN A 167 -57.07 12.80 2.22
C GLN A 167 -55.91 12.13 2.94
N ALA A 168 -56.10 10.85 3.30
CA ALA A 168 -55.01 9.99 3.77
C ALA A 168 -54.86 8.76 2.87
N ALA A 169 -53.62 8.40 2.59
CA ALA A 169 -53.24 7.29 1.72
C ALA A 169 -52.13 6.45 2.36
N MET A 170 -51.83 5.28 1.79
CA MET A 170 -50.72 4.42 2.23
C MET A 170 -49.96 3.87 1.03
N GLY A 171 -48.79 3.28 1.28
CA GLY A 171 -47.89 2.77 0.25
C GLY A 171 -46.98 3.84 -0.36
N ALA A 172 -46.20 3.44 -1.36
CA ALA A 172 -45.27 4.34 -2.05
C ALA A 172 -45.97 5.50 -2.79
N GLU A 173 -47.25 5.35 -3.18
CA GLU A 173 -48.07 6.39 -3.80
C GLU A 173 -48.25 7.60 -2.87
N ALA A 174 -48.53 7.34 -1.57
CA ALA A 174 -48.69 8.38 -0.57
C ALA A 174 -47.38 9.17 -0.37
N ILE A 175 -46.26 8.46 -0.31
CA ILE A 175 -44.93 9.08 -0.18
C ILE A 175 -44.56 9.87 -1.45
N LYS A 176 -44.92 9.36 -2.64
CA LYS A 176 -44.70 10.08 -3.90
C LYS A 176 -45.45 11.42 -3.91
N LYS A 177 -46.72 11.44 -3.50
CA LYS A 177 -47.52 12.68 -3.40
C LYS A 177 -46.87 13.67 -2.42
N LEU A 178 -46.47 13.21 -1.24
CA LEU A 178 -45.76 14.05 -0.26
C LEU A 178 -44.43 14.62 -0.79
N LEU A 179 -43.71 13.88 -1.63
CA LEU A 179 -42.47 14.33 -2.28
C LEU A 179 -42.71 15.26 -3.48
N GLN A 180 -43.90 15.23 -4.08
CA GLN A 180 -44.29 16.17 -5.14
C GLN A 180 -44.77 17.50 -4.55
N ASP A 181 -45.43 17.46 -3.40
CA ASP A 181 -45.93 18.65 -2.70
C ASP A 181 -44.83 19.46 -1.97
N ILE A 182 -43.60 18.94 -1.88
CA ILE A 182 -42.53 19.59 -1.10
C ILE A 182 -41.95 20.78 -1.88
N ASP A 183 -41.97 21.94 -1.26
CA ASP A 183 -41.34 23.16 -1.77
C ASP A 183 -39.93 23.29 -1.17
N LEU A 184 -38.92 23.02 -1.99
CA LEU A 184 -37.52 22.99 -1.54
C LEU A 184 -37.02 24.37 -1.10
N ASP A 185 -37.43 25.45 -1.77
CA ASP A 185 -36.95 26.80 -1.44
C ASP A 185 -37.48 27.24 -0.07
N LYS A 186 -38.78 27.06 0.19
CA LYS A 186 -39.39 27.41 1.47
C LYS A 186 -38.84 26.61 2.65
N GLU A 187 -38.63 25.29 2.48
CA GLU A 187 -38.07 24.45 3.53
C GLU A 187 -36.61 24.79 3.84
N VAL A 188 -35.82 25.15 2.82
CA VAL A 188 -34.42 25.59 3.01
C VAL A 188 -34.37 26.90 3.79
N ASP A 189 -35.19 27.88 3.44
CA ASP A 189 -35.23 29.18 4.13
C ASP A 189 -35.70 29.02 5.58
N PHE A 190 -36.72 28.19 5.82
CA PHE A 190 -37.17 27.84 7.17
C PHE A 190 -36.05 27.21 8.01
N LEU A 191 -35.33 26.23 7.45
CA LEU A 191 -34.24 25.55 8.16
C LEU A 191 -33.06 26.49 8.43
N LYS A 192 -32.77 27.46 7.53
CA LYS A 192 -31.72 28.46 7.75
C LYS A 192 -32.06 29.38 8.92
N GLU A 193 -33.31 29.82 9.05
CA GLU A 193 -33.76 30.61 10.21
C GLU A 193 -33.77 29.77 11.50
N GLU A 194 -34.24 28.52 11.45
CA GLU A 194 -34.20 27.60 12.60
C GLU A 194 -32.76 27.38 13.10
N LEU A 195 -31.79 27.30 12.19
CA LEU A 195 -30.39 27.02 12.52
C LEU A 195 -29.73 28.16 13.33
N LYS A 196 -30.22 29.40 13.22
CA LYS A 196 -29.73 30.54 14.02
C LYS A 196 -30.04 30.37 15.52
N THR A 197 -31.17 29.75 15.84
CA THR A 197 -31.66 29.60 17.23
C THR A 197 -31.43 28.20 17.80
N ALA A 198 -31.38 27.17 16.95
CA ALA A 198 -31.26 25.79 17.38
C ALA A 198 -29.88 25.46 17.99
N GLN A 199 -29.88 24.73 19.11
CA GLN A 199 -28.67 24.22 19.77
C GLN A 199 -28.70 22.69 19.93
N GLY A 200 -27.54 22.10 20.20
CA GLY A 200 -27.40 20.67 20.49
C GLY A 200 -27.88 19.74 19.36
N GLN A 201 -28.62 18.69 19.72
CA GLN A 201 -29.07 17.65 18.79
C GLN A 201 -30.03 18.18 17.72
N ARG A 202 -30.88 19.15 18.07
CA ARG A 202 -31.81 19.80 17.11
C ARG A 202 -31.03 20.49 15.98
N ARG A 203 -29.97 21.22 16.33
CA ARG A 203 -29.06 21.85 15.35
C ARG A 203 -28.41 20.81 14.42
N THR A 204 -27.94 19.68 14.97
CA THR A 204 -27.30 18.64 14.14
C THR A 204 -28.25 17.98 13.14
N ARG A 205 -29.54 17.81 13.52
CA ARG A 205 -30.56 17.30 12.61
C ARG A 205 -30.89 18.33 11.53
N ALA A 206 -31.07 19.60 11.91
CA ALA A 206 -31.32 20.69 10.98
C ALA A 206 -30.19 20.82 9.94
N ILE A 207 -28.92 20.78 10.34
CA ILE A 207 -27.76 20.81 9.43
C ILE A 207 -27.82 19.66 8.41
N LYS A 208 -28.04 18.41 8.87
CA LYS A 208 -28.11 17.24 7.97
C LYS A 208 -29.28 17.32 7.00
N ARG A 209 -30.39 17.91 7.45
CA ARG A 209 -31.60 18.09 6.65
C ARG A 209 -31.39 19.16 5.59
N LEU A 210 -30.81 20.29 5.99
CA LEU A 210 -30.41 21.39 5.12
C LEU A 210 -29.41 20.93 4.05
N GLU A 211 -28.40 20.13 4.40
CA GLU A 211 -27.42 19.58 3.45
C GLU A 211 -28.11 18.78 2.32
N VAL A 212 -29.09 17.94 2.66
CA VAL A 212 -29.80 17.12 1.68
C VAL A 212 -30.73 17.96 0.81
N LEU A 213 -31.43 18.93 1.38
CA LEU A 213 -32.34 19.80 0.63
C LEU A 213 -31.57 20.74 -0.31
N GLU A 214 -30.48 21.34 0.14
CA GLU A 214 -29.60 22.13 -0.73
C GLU A 214 -28.97 21.26 -1.83
N ALA A 215 -28.63 20.00 -1.54
CA ALA A 215 -28.15 19.08 -2.57
C ALA A 215 -29.20 18.82 -3.67
N PHE A 216 -30.48 18.65 -3.31
CA PHE A 216 -31.56 18.52 -4.30
C PHE A 216 -31.74 19.81 -5.11
N ARG A 217 -31.74 20.96 -4.43
CA ARG A 217 -31.85 22.29 -5.05
C ARG A 217 -30.74 22.54 -6.07
N ASN A 218 -29.49 22.25 -5.71
CA ASN A 218 -28.32 22.50 -6.56
C ASN A 218 -28.14 21.47 -7.68
N SER A 219 -28.59 20.22 -7.47
CA SER A 219 -28.40 19.14 -8.45
C SER A 219 -29.38 19.19 -9.63
N GLY A 220 -30.52 19.87 -9.46
CA GLY A 220 -31.64 19.87 -10.40
C GLY A 220 -32.41 18.54 -10.44
N ASN A 221 -32.19 17.66 -9.46
CA ASN A 221 -32.96 16.43 -9.31
C ASN A 221 -34.27 16.72 -8.57
N GLU A 222 -35.37 16.08 -8.98
CA GLU A 222 -36.60 16.13 -8.19
C GLU A 222 -36.60 15.05 -7.10
N PRO A 223 -37.02 15.37 -5.86
CA PRO A 223 -37.15 14.38 -4.79
C PRO A 223 -38.10 13.22 -5.12
N SER A 224 -39.11 13.48 -5.96
CA SER A 224 -40.11 12.51 -6.41
C SER A 224 -39.49 11.30 -7.14
N TRP A 225 -38.33 11.47 -7.79
CA TRP A 225 -37.63 10.41 -8.54
C TRP A 225 -37.01 9.32 -7.65
N MET A 226 -37.07 9.46 -6.33
CA MET A 226 -36.75 8.36 -5.39
C MET A 226 -37.80 7.24 -5.43
N ILE A 227 -38.98 7.49 -5.99
CA ILE A 227 -40.03 6.52 -6.26
C ILE A 227 -39.96 6.08 -7.72
N LEU A 228 -39.89 4.77 -7.95
CA LEU A 228 -39.80 4.16 -9.27
C LEU A 228 -41.20 3.88 -9.83
N ASP A 229 -41.51 4.47 -10.98
CA ASP A 229 -42.66 4.09 -11.80
C ASP A 229 -42.27 3.06 -12.88
N VAL A 230 -41.03 3.16 -13.37
CA VAL A 230 -40.48 2.33 -14.44
C VAL A 230 -39.20 1.68 -13.96
N LEU A 231 -39.05 0.39 -14.22
CA LEU A 231 -37.87 -0.38 -13.84
C LEU A 231 -37.05 -0.79 -15.08
N PRO A 232 -35.79 -0.35 -15.24
CA PRO A 232 -34.96 -0.79 -16.36
C PRO A 232 -34.56 -2.27 -16.24
N VAL A 233 -34.42 -2.93 -17.39
CA VAL A 233 -33.99 -4.32 -17.50
C VAL A 233 -32.63 -4.38 -18.22
N ILE A 234 -31.65 -4.94 -17.53
CA ILE A 234 -30.28 -5.11 -18.05
C ILE A 234 -30.27 -6.01 -19.31
N PRO A 235 -29.37 -5.75 -20.29
CA PRO A 235 -29.22 -6.55 -21.50
C PRO A 235 -28.93 -8.04 -21.21
N PRO A 236 -29.45 -8.98 -22.03
CA PRO A 236 -29.36 -10.42 -21.78
C PRO A 236 -27.93 -10.98 -21.75
N GLU A 237 -27.00 -10.42 -22.52
CA GLU A 237 -25.58 -10.85 -22.53
C GLU A 237 -24.85 -10.57 -21.21
N LEU A 238 -25.37 -9.65 -20.38
CA LEU A 238 -24.85 -9.38 -19.04
C LEU A 238 -25.48 -10.29 -17.96
N ARG A 239 -26.48 -11.09 -18.34
CA ARG A 239 -27.18 -12.08 -17.49
C ARG A 239 -27.41 -13.39 -18.26
N PRO A 240 -26.34 -14.02 -18.77
CA PRO A 240 -26.46 -15.13 -19.70
C PRO A 240 -27.09 -16.37 -19.06
N MET A 241 -27.58 -17.26 -19.93
CA MET A 241 -27.92 -18.62 -19.57
C MET A 241 -26.98 -19.54 -20.36
N VAL A 242 -26.25 -20.40 -19.66
CA VAL A 242 -25.24 -21.27 -20.25
C VAL A 242 -25.77 -22.69 -20.22
N GLN A 243 -25.68 -23.39 -21.35
CA GLN A 243 -26.01 -24.80 -21.43
C GLN A 243 -24.88 -25.61 -20.77
N LEU A 244 -25.24 -26.46 -19.82
CA LEU A 244 -24.35 -27.42 -19.17
C LEU A 244 -24.44 -28.77 -19.88
N ASP A 245 -23.42 -29.61 -19.64
CA ASP A 245 -23.44 -31.00 -20.06
C ASP A 245 -24.68 -31.71 -19.49
N GLY A 246 -25.41 -32.43 -20.34
CA GLY A 246 -26.70 -33.06 -19.99
C GLY A 246 -27.95 -32.21 -20.29
N GLY A 247 -27.83 -31.14 -21.09
CA GLY A 247 -28.99 -30.37 -21.59
C GLY A 247 -29.66 -29.46 -20.56
N ARG A 248 -29.07 -29.33 -19.37
CA ARG A 248 -29.52 -28.39 -18.33
C ARG A 248 -29.00 -26.97 -18.63
N PHE A 249 -29.69 -25.96 -18.11
CA PHE A 249 -29.26 -24.57 -18.22
C PHE A 249 -28.87 -24.01 -16.85
N ALA A 250 -27.68 -23.42 -16.76
CA ALA A 250 -27.27 -22.58 -15.66
C ALA A 250 -27.71 -21.15 -15.95
N THR A 251 -28.53 -20.56 -15.07
CA THR A 251 -29.05 -19.21 -15.21
C THR A 251 -28.45 -18.26 -14.19
N SER A 252 -28.20 -17.01 -14.58
CA SER A 252 -27.86 -15.96 -13.61
C SER A 252 -29.02 -15.71 -12.63
N ASP A 253 -28.70 -15.51 -11.35
CA ASP A 253 -29.65 -15.20 -10.27
C ASP A 253 -30.54 -13.99 -10.58
N LEU A 254 -30.04 -13.03 -11.37
CA LEU A 254 -30.81 -11.85 -11.81
C LEU A 254 -32.05 -12.24 -12.61
N ASN A 255 -31.96 -13.27 -13.46
CA ASN A 255 -33.10 -13.70 -14.27
C ASN A 255 -34.25 -14.18 -13.38
N ASP A 256 -33.94 -14.88 -12.29
CA ASP A 256 -34.95 -15.33 -11.32
C ASP A 256 -35.58 -14.15 -10.56
N LEU A 257 -34.79 -13.14 -10.19
CA LEU A 257 -35.29 -11.93 -9.53
C LEU A 257 -36.17 -11.08 -10.46
N TYR A 258 -35.75 -10.86 -11.71
CA TYR A 258 -36.59 -10.19 -12.72
C TYR A 258 -37.90 -10.95 -12.97
N ARG A 259 -37.83 -12.28 -13.08
CA ARG A 259 -39.01 -13.13 -13.28
C ARG A 259 -40.01 -12.97 -12.13
N ARG A 260 -39.54 -12.92 -10.88
CA ARG A 260 -40.40 -12.67 -9.71
C ARG A 260 -41.09 -11.31 -9.79
N VAL A 261 -40.36 -10.24 -10.16
CA VAL A 261 -40.94 -8.90 -10.33
C VAL A 261 -42.01 -8.89 -11.42
N ILE A 262 -41.72 -9.45 -12.60
CA ILE A 262 -42.67 -9.49 -13.72
C ILE A 262 -43.93 -10.28 -13.36
N ASN A 263 -43.78 -11.44 -12.69
CA ASN A 263 -44.91 -12.25 -12.25
C ASN A 263 -45.81 -11.49 -11.27
N ARG A 264 -45.23 -10.79 -10.29
CA ARG A 264 -45.98 -9.98 -9.32
C ARG A 264 -46.66 -8.79 -9.98
N ASN A 265 -45.96 -8.12 -10.89
CA ASN A 265 -46.48 -6.98 -11.62
C ASN A 265 -47.67 -7.37 -12.50
N ASN A 266 -47.56 -8.45 -13.27
CA ASN A 266 -48.64 -8.95 -14.12
C ASN A 266 -49.85 -9.42 -13.31
N ARG A 267 -49.60 -10.06 -12.16
CA ARG A 267 -50.67 -10.46 -11.23
C ARG A 267 -51.40 -9.23 -10.67
N LEU A 268 -50.66 -8.19 -10.27
CA LEU A 268 -51.25 -6.94 -9.79
C LEU A 268 -52.06 -6.23 -10.88
N LYS A 269 -51.56 -6.12 -12.12
CA LYS A 269 -52.33 -5.54 -13.25
C LYS A 269 -53.67 -6.25 -13.42
N ARG A 270 -53.66 -7.59 -13.50
CA ARG A 270 -54.89 -8.39 -13.62
C ARG A 270 -55.86 -8.17 -12.46
N LEU A 271 -55.36 -8.05 -11.23
CA LEU A 271 -56.21 -7.81 -10.06
C LEU A 271 -56.85 -6.42 -10.06
N LEU A 272 -56.12 -5.41 -10.55
CA LEU A 272 -56.66 -4.06 -10.74
C LEU A 272 -57.73 -4.04 -11.83
N ASP A 273 -57.48 -4.69 -12.97
CA ASP A 273 -58.42 -4.79 -14.09
C ASP A 273 -59.72 -5.51 -13.70
N LEU A 274 -59.62 -6.51 -12.81
CA LEU A 274 -60.76 -7.27 -12.29
C LEU A 274 -61.51 -6.56 -11.15
N GLY A 275 -61.04 -5.39 -10.67
CA GLY A 275 -61.68 -4.66 -9.57
C GLY A 275 -61.60 -5.39 -8.22
N ALA A 276 -60.48 -6.07 -7.92
CA ALA A 276 -60.32 -6.83 -6.68
C ALA A 276 -60.40 -5.94 -5.40
N PRO A 277 -60.86 -6.50 -4.26
CA PRO A 277 -60.91 -5.77 -2.99
C PRO A 277 -59.58 -5.14 -2.56
N SER A 278 -59.66 -3.99 -1.88
CA SER A 278 -58.50 -3.17 -1.49
C SER A 278 -57.45 -3.93 -0.67
N ILE A 279 -57.85 -4.82 0.23
CA ILE A 279 -56.94 -5.62 1.06
C ILE A 279 -56.04 -6.53 0.20
N ILE A 280 -56.61 -7.16 -0.83
CA ILE A 280 -55.88 -8.05 -1.73
C ILE A 280 -54.91 -7.22 -2.60
N VAL A 281 -55.38 -6.08 -3.11
CA VAL A 281 -54.58 -5.16 -3.91
C VAL A 281 -53.41 -4.60 -3.08
N GLN A 282 -53.65 -4.18 -1.84
CA GLN A 282 -52.60 -3.70 -0.92
C GLN A 282 -51.56 -4.78 -0.64
N ASN A 283 -51.98 -6.02 -0.37
CA ASN A 283 -51.05 -7.12 -0.17
C ASN A 283 -50.21 -7.40 -1.42
N GLU A 284 -50.80 -7.40 -2.62
CA GLU A 284 -50.03 -7.62 -3.86
C GLU A 284 -49.11 -6.43 -4.18
N LYS A 285 -49.51 -5.18 -3.90
CA LYS A 285 -48.62 -4.00 -3.97
C LYS A 285 -47.43 -4.16 -3.01
N ARG A 286 -47.66 -4.62 -1.78
CA ARG A 286 -46.60 -4.93 -0.80
C ARG A 286 -45.65 -6.02 -1.32
N MET A 287 -46.18 -7.10 -1.89
CA MET A 287 -45.36 -8.18 -2.47
C MET A 287 -44.54 -7.71 -3.67
N LEU A 288 -45.09 -6.80 -4.49
CA LEU A 288 -44.36 -6.19 -5.60
C LEU A 288 -43.21 -5.32 -5.09
N GLN A 289 -43.45 -4.48 -4.07
CA GLN A 289 -42.40 -3.69 -3.41
C GLN A 289 -41.26 -4.59 -2.90
N GLU A 290 -41.59 -5.68 -2.19
CA GLU A 290 -40.58 -6.64 -1.70
C GLU A 290 -39.80 -7.34 -2.82
N ALA A 291 -40.47 -7.68 -3.93
CA ALA A 291 -39.82 -8.29 -5.07
C ALA A 291 -38.81 -7.35 -5.75
N VAL A 292 -39.16 -6.05 -5.87
CA VAL A 292 -38.25 -5.03 -6.41
C VAL A 292 -37.11 -4.74 -5.44
N ASP A 293 -37.39 -4.65 -4.15
CA ASP A 293 -36.35 -4.49 -3.11
C ASP A 293 -35.31 -5.62 -3.19
N ALA A 294 -35.76 -6.87 -3.34
CA ALA A 294 -34.88 -8.03 -3.45
C ALA A 294 -34.07 -8.03 -4.76
N LEU A 295 -34.62 -7.52 -5.87
CA LEU A 295 -33.89 -7.36 -7.14
C LEU A 295 -32.77 -6.32 -7.02
N ILE A 296 -33.01 -5.20 -6.35
CA ILE A 296 -32.03 -4.13 -6.17
C ILE A 296 -30.97 -4.53 -5.12
N ASP A 297 -31.39 -4.81 -3.87
CA ASP A 297 -30.49 -5.21 -2.77
C ASP A 297 -31.12 -6.29 -1.87
N ASN A 298 -30.88 -7.56 -2.24
CA ASN A 298 -31.40 -8.71 -1.51
C ASN A 298 -30.87 -8.78 -0.08
N GLY A 299 -31.75 -8.94 0.91
CA GLY A 299 -31.38 -9.04 2.33
C GLY A 299 -31.23 -7.71 3.08
N ARG A 300 -31.53 -6.56 2.44
CA ARG A 300 -31.42 -5.23 3.10
C ARG A 300 -32.50 -4.98 4.14
N ARG A 301 -33.76 -5.38 3.88
CA ARG A 301 -34.90 -5.19 4.80
C ARG A 301 -35.17 -6.40 5.68
N GLY A 302 -35.09 -7.61 5.11
CA GLY A 302 -35.53 -8.84 5.76
C GLY A 302 -34.72 -10.04 5.30
N ARG A 303 -35.26 -11.25 5.50
CA ARG A 303 -34.57 -12.50 5.13
C ARG A 303 -34.27 -12.50 3.63
N PRO A 304 -33.03 -12.85 3.23
CA PRO A 304 -32.67 -12.88 1.84
C PRO A 304 -33.47 -13.93 1.10
N VAL A 305 -33.92 -13.60 -0.10
CA VAL A 305 -34.56 -14.54 -0.99
C VAL A 305 -33.54 -15.59 -1.42
N THR A 306 -33.84 -16.86 -1.15
CA THR A 306 -33.00 -18.01 -1.49
C THR A 306 -33.41 -18.66 -2.80
N GLY A 307 -32.44 -19.22 -3.50
CA GLY A 307 -32.64 -20.10 -4.65
C GLY A 307 -32.86 -21.56 -4.25
N PRO A 308 -32.98 -22.49 -5.22
CA PRO A 308 -33.24 -23.91 -4.97
C PRO A 308 -32.20 -24.61 -4.08
N GLY A 309 -30.94 -24.14 -4.10
CA GLY A 309 -29.87 -24.68 -3.26
C GLY A 309 -29.74 -24.02 -1.88
N ASN A 310 -30.81 -23.39 -1.37
CA ASN A 310 -30.85 -22.62 -0.11
C ASN A 310 -29.81 -21.48 0.02
N ARG A 311 -29.07 -21.17 -1.05
CA ARG A 311 -28.17 -20.01 -1.11
C ARG A 311 -28.95 -18.72 -1.41
N PRO A 312 -28.60 -17.57 -0.80
CA PRO A 312 -29.13 -16.27 -1.19
C PRO A 312 -28.87 -15.97 -2.67
N LEU A 313 -29.86 -15.41 -3.36
CA LEU A 313 -29.71 -14.94 -4.74
C LEU A 313 -28.89 -13.65 -4.79
N LYS A 314 -27.95 -13.56 -5.73
CA LYS A 314 -27.15 -12.35 -5.97
C LYS A 314 -27.99 -11.29 -6.71
N SER A 315 -28.17 -10.14 -6.07
CA SER A 315 -28.89 -8.97 -6.62
C SER A 315 -27.97 -8.00 -7.37
N LEU A 316 -28.53 -6.93 -7.95
CA LEU A 316 -27.77 -5.89 -8.65
C LEU A 316 -26.68 -5.25 -7.77
N SER A 317 -27.02 -4.93 -6.51
CA SER A 317 -26.07 -4.39 -5.54
C SER A 317 -24.89 -5.33 -5.26
N HIS A 318 -25.13 -6.65 -5.22
CA HIS A 318 -24.10 -7.67 -5.01
C HIS A 318 -23.12 -7.79 -6.18
N MET A 319 -23.53 -7.44 -7.40
CA MET A 319 -22.62 -7.41 -8.55
C MET A 319 -21.65 -6.23 -8.48
N LEU A 320 -21.99 -5.18 -7.76
CA LEU A 320 -21.16 -3.99 -7.61
C LEU A 320 -20.29 -4.06 -6.35
N LYS A 321 -20.87 -4.49 -5.21
CA LYS A 321 -20.22 -4.47 -3.88
C LYS A 321 -19.40 -5.74 -3.58
N GLY A 322 -18.44 -5.60 -2.67
CA GLY A 322 -17.66 -6.73 -2.13
C GLY A 322 -16.41 -7.09 -2.96
N LYS A 323 -15.66 -8.10 -2.50
CA LYS A 323 -14.40 -8.53 -3.15
C LYS A 323 -14.63 -9.09 -4.55
N GLN A 324 -15.72 -9.82 -4.77
CA GLN A 324 -16.14 -10.34 -6.07
C GLN A 324 -16.95 -9.32 -6.91
N GLY A 325 -17.12 -8.10 -6.39
CA GLY A 325 -17.86 -7.04 -7.08
C GLY A 325 -17.07 -6.46 -8.25
N ARG A 326 -17.78 -5.83 -9.18
CA ARG A 326 -17.22 -5.31 -10.44
C ARG A 326 -16.06 -4.33 -10.24
N PHE A 327 -16.17 -3.42 -9.27
CA PHE A 327 -15.13 -2.42 -8.99
C PHE A 327 -13.79 -3.05 -8.58
N ARG A 328 -13.80 -4.14 -7.81
CA ARG A 328 -12.58 -4.74 -7.27
C ARG A 328 -12.05 -5.87 -8.13
N GLN A 329 -12.91 -6.81 -8.53
CA GLN A 329 -12.46 -8.02 -9.21
C GLN A 329 -12.18 -7.83 -10.70
N ASN A 330 -12.97 -7.01 -11.40
CA ASN A 330 -12.96 -6.96 -12.87
C ASN A 330 -12.38 -5.67 -13.44
N LEU A 331 -12.48 -4.57 -12.70
CA LEU A 331 -11.98 -3.26 -13.14
C LEU A 331 -10.51 -3.07 -12.75
N LEU A 332 -10.16 -3.35 -11.48
CA LEU A 332 -8.79 -3.21 -10.98
C LEU A 332 -7.96 -4.49 -11.15
N GLY A 333 -8.56 -5.66 -10.96
CA GLY A 333 -7.95 -6.96 -11.26
C GLY A 333 -8.36 -7.44 -12.66
N LYS A 334 -7.42 -7.87 -13.48
CA LYS A 334 -7.71 -8.49 -14.79
C LYS A 334 -6.76 -9.66 -15.03
N ARG A 335 -7.28 -10.66 -15.75
CA ARG A 335 -6.42 -11.67 -16.37
C ARG A 335 -5.84 -11.06 -17.64
N VAL A 336 -4.58 -11.36 -17.92
CA VAL A 336 -3.82 -10.84 -19.06
C VAL A 336 -3.38 -12.00 -19.96
N ASP A 337 -3.39 -11.77 -21.26
CA ASP A 337 -3.24 -12.85 -22.25
C ASP A 337 -1.77 -13.25 -22.46
N TYR A 338 -0.88 -12.27 -22.66
CA TYR A 338 0.55 -12.48 -22.90
C TYR A 338 1.33 -12.65 -21.60
N SER A 339 1.01 -13.73 -20.88
CA SER A 339 1.67 -14.07 -19.62
C SER A 339 1.88 -15.56 -19.42
N GLY A 340 2.93 -15.90 -18.67
CA GLY A 340 3.28 -17.27 -18.30
C GLY A 340 3.75 -17.34 -16.85
N ARG A 341 3.85 -18.55 -16.28
CA ARG A 341 4.42 -18.76 -14.95
C ARG A 341 5.23 -20.05 -14.94
N SER A 342 6.38 -20.03 -14.26
CA SER A 342 7.13 -21.24 -13.94
C SER A 342 7.90 -21.08 -12.63
N VAL A 343 8.48 -22.18 -12.16
CA VAL A 343 9.41 -22.23 -11.02
C VAL A 343 10.70 -21.52 -11.40
N ILE A 344 11.30 -20.81 -10.43
CA ILE A 344 12.58 -20.14 -10.60
C ILE A 344 13.75 -21.00 -10.13
N VAL A 345 14.88 -20.88 -10.81
CA VAL A 345 16.16 -21.49 -10.42
C VAL A 345 17.27 -20.45 -10.53
N VAL A 346 18.38 -20.66 -9.84
CA VAL A 346 19.51 -19.73 -9.88
C VAL A 346 20.22 -19.76 -11.23
N GLY A 347 20.54 -18.58 -11.77
CA GLY A 347 21.34 -18.40 -12.98
C GLY A 347 22.58 -17.54 -12.69
N PRO A 348 23.67 -18.10 -12.13
CA PRO A 348 24.82 -17.30 -11.65
C PRO A 348 25.61 -16.63 -12.78
N ASN A 349 25.63 -17.24 -13.97
CA ASN A 349 26.35 -16.73 -15.14
C ASN A 349 25.59 -15.64 -15.91
N LEU A 350 24.35 -15.33 -15.52
CA LEU A 350 23.57 -14.26 -16.13
C LEU A 350 24.15 -12.91 -15.72
N LYS A 351 24.05 -11.93 -16.63
CA LYS A 351 24.26 -10.52 -16.29
C LYS A 351 23.07 -9.99 -15.50
N MET A 352 23.28 -8.92 -14.75
CA MET A 352 22.24 -8.35 -13.87
C MET A 352 20.92 -7.99 -14.58
N TYR A 353 20.97 -7.60 -15.87
CA TYR A 353 19.78 -7.25 -16.66
C TYR A 353 19.14 -8.42 -17.42
N GLN A 354 19.70 -9.63 -17.35
CA GLN A 354 19.24 -10.80 -18.11
C GLN A 354 18.45 -11.77 -17.24
N CYS A 355 17.48 -12.47 -17.86
CA CYS A 355 16.80 -13.61 -17.28
C CYS A 355 16.75 -14.77 -18.27
N GLY A 356 16.79 -16.02 -17.80
CA GLY A 356 16.64 -17.19 -18.66
C GLY A 356 15.18 -17.61 -18.80
N LEU A 357 14.63 -17.58 -20.01
CA LEU A 357 13.29 -18.08 -20.32
C LEU A 357 13.32 -19.46 -20.98
N PRO A 358 12.48 -20.41 -20.52
CA PRO A 358 12.28 -21.69 -21.19
C PRO A 358 11.88 -21.52 -22.65
N LYS A 359 12.50 -22.29 -23.55
CA LYS A 359 12.20 -22.29 -24.99
C LYS A 359 10.72 -22.48 -25.32
N GLU A 360 10.06 -23.46 -24.68
CA GLU A 360 8.62 -23.74 -24.87
C GLU A 360 7.75 -22.54 -24.46
N MET A 361 8.10 -21.89 -23.34
CA MET A 361 7.36 -20.74 -22.83
C MET A 361 7.55 -19.52 -23.73
N ALA A 362 8.79 -19.23 -24.13
CA ALA A 362 9.11 -18.10 -25.01
C ALA A 362 8.38 -18.25 -26.36
N LEU A 363 8.33 -19.45 -26.92
CA LEU A 363 7.66 -19.69 -28.20
C LEU A 363 6.15 -19.35 -28.16
N GLU A 364 5.44 -19.70 -27.08
CA GLU A 364 4.02 -19.37 -26.95
C GLU A 364 3.79 -17.89 -26.62
N LEU A 365 4.63 -17.29 -25.77
CA LEU A 365 4.54 -15.86 -25.42
C LEU A 365 4.80 -14.95 -26.63
N PHE A 366 5.81 -15.26 -27.45
CA PHE A 366 6.20 -14.44 -28.61
C PHE A 366 5.60 -14.92 -29.93
N LYS A 367 4.67 -15.88 -29.88
CA LYS A 367 4.02 -16.50 -31.04
C LYS A 367 3.63 -15.53 -32.17
N PRO A 368 2.91 -14.41 -31.94
CA PRO A 368 2.55 -13.51 -33.04
C PRO A 368 3.76 -12.84 -33.71
N PHE A 369 4.81 -12.54 -32.95
CA PHE A 369 6.04 -11.93 -33.47
C PHE A 369 6.84 -12.94 -34.29
N VAL A 370 6.96 -14.17 -33.81
CA VAL A 370 7.59 -15.28 -34.55
C VAL A 370 6.85 -15.55 -35.86
N MET A 371 5.51 -15.53 -35.85
CA MET A 371 4.72 -15.68 -37.08
C MET A 371 4.97 -14.55 -38.08
N LYS A 372 5.12 -13.31 -37.61
CA LYS A 372 5.42 -12.15 -38.45
C LYS A 372 6.79 -12.29 -39.10
N GLU A 373 7.82 -12.65 -38.33
CA GLU A 373 9.19 -12.82 -38.82
C GLU A 373 9.32 -14.01 -39.78
N LEU A 374 8.65 -15.14 -39.52
CA LEU A 374 8.64 -16.29 -40.43
C LEU A 374 8.08 -15.93 -41.81
N VAL A 375 7.03 -15.10 -41.86
CA VAL A 375 6.46 -14.61 -43.13
C VAL A 375 7.37 -13.55 -43.76
N GLY A 376 7.90 -12.62 -42.96
CA GLY A 376 8.79 -11.55 -43.42
C GLY A 376 10.09 -12.07 -44.05
N LYS A 377 10.67 -13.14 -43.50
CA LYS A 377 11.88 -13.80 -44.00
C LYS A 377 11.62 -14.80 -45.13
N GLY A 378 10.37 -14.99 -45.55
CA GLY A 378 10.01 -15.94 -46.62
C GLY A 378 10.05 -17.42 -46.21
N LEU A 379 10.29 -17.74 -44.94
CA LEU A 379 10.27 -19.11 -44.40
C LEU A 379 8.84 -19.69 -44.38
N ALA A 380 7.80 -18.85 -44.41
CA ALA A 380 6.41 -19.25 -44.54
C ALA A 380 5.66 -18.35 -45.53
N HIS A 381 4.87 -18.95 -46.43
CA HIS A 381 4.11 -18.20 -47.44
C HIS A 381 2.90 -17.43 -46.88
N ASN A 382 2.34 -17.86 -45.74
CA ASN A 382 1.19 -17.21 -45.11
C ASN A 382 1.08 -17.52 -43.60
N ILE A 383 0.22 -16.77 -42.90
CA ILE A 383 -0.03 -16.89 -41.45
C ILE A 383 -0.43 -18.33 -41.05
N LYS A 384 -1.21 -19.04 -41.88
CA LYS A 384 -1.62 -20.42 -41.57
C LYS A 384 -0.44 -21.40 -41.65
N SER A 385 0.45 -21.22 -42.63
CA SER A 385 1.67 -21.99 -42.78
C SER A 385 2.63 -21.72 -41.62
N ALA A 386 2.84 -20.44 -41.27
CA ALA A 386 3.63 -20.05 -40.09
C ALA A 386 3.09 -20.66 -38.80
N LYS A 387 1.76 -20.61 -38.59
CA LYS A 387 1.10 -21.23 -37.43
C LYS A 387 1.35 -22.74 -37.38
N ARG A 388 1.22 -23.43 -38.53
CA ARG A 388 1.49 -24.88 -38.63
C ARG A 388 2.97 -25.20 -38.33
N LYS A 389 3.92 -24.38 -38.81
CA LYS A 389 5.35 -24.55 -38.53
C LYS A 389 5.67 -24.41 -37.03
N ILE A 390 5.03 -23.45 -36.35
CA ILE A 390 5.16 -23.25 -34.90
C ILE A 390 4.53 -24.40 -34.12
N GLU A 391 3.29 -24.81 -34.46
CA GLU A 391 2.59 -25.90 -33.77
C GLU A 391 3.31 -27.26 -33.91
N ARG A 392 3.99 -27.48 -35.03
CA ARG A 392 4.83 -28.67 -35.26
C ARG A 392 6.28 -28.51 -34.78
N VAL A 393 6.65 -27.31 -34.31
CA VAL A 393 7.99 -26.99 -33.78
C VAL A 393 9.11 -27.35 -34.76
N HIS A 394 9.03 -26.81 -35.99
CA HIS A 394 10.12 -26.97 -36.97
C HIS A 394 11.42 -26.32 -36.48
N PRO A 395 12.62 -26.87 -36.78
CA PRO A 395 13.90 -26.35 -36.29
C PRO A 395 14.15 -24.87 -36.62
N GLU A 396 13.77 -24.42 -37.82
CA GLU A 396 13.90 -23.02 -38.30
C GLU A 396 13.23 -21.99 -37.39
N VAL A 397 12.26 -22.42 -36.56
CA VAL A 397 11.53 -21.53 -35.65
C VAL A 397 12.43 -21.04 -34.52
N TRP A 398 13.44 -21.81 -34.10
CA TRP A 398 14.31 -21.46 -32.98
C TRP A 398 15.23 -20.28 -33.30
N ASP A 399 15.82 -20.27 -34.50
CA ASP A 399 16.69 -19.17 -34.95
C ASP A 399 15.88 -17.86 -35.08
N VAL A 400 14.64 -17.96 -35.56
CA VAL A 400 13.73 -16.82 -35.63
C VAL A 400 13.34 -16.34 -34.23
N LEU A 401 13.01 -17.27 -33.31
CA LEU A 401 12.66 -16.93 -31.94
C LEU A 401 13.81 -16.18 -31.24
N GLU A 402 15.04 -16.63 -31.38
CA GLU A 402 16.21 -15.95 -30.80
C GLU A 402 16.37 -14.52 -31.34
N SER A 403 16.15 -14.31 -32.64
CA SER A 403 16.18 -12.97 -33.22
C SER A 403 15.03 -12.06 -32.73
N VAL A 404 13.85 -12.64 -32.44
CA VAL A 404 12.66 -11.91 -31.99
C VAL A 404 12.78 -11.45 -30.55
N ILE A 405 13.39 -12.26 -29.68
CA ILE A 405 13.48 -11.94 -28.26
C ILE A 405 14.63 -10.98 -27.93
N LYS A 406 15.60 -10.85 -28.84
CA LYS A 406 16.76 -9.97 -28.67
C LYS A 406 16.29 -8.52 -28.49
N GLU A 407 16.77 -7.85 -27.44
CA GLU A 407 16.35 -6.51 -27.04
C GLU A 407 14.85 -6.32 -26.77
N HIS A 408 14.09 -7.41 -26.61
CA HIS A 408 12.66 -7.34 -26.30
C HIS A 408 12.44 -7.69 -24.82
N PRO A 409 12.32 -6.68 -23.93
CA PRO A 409 12.29 -6.91 -22.49
C PRO A 409 11.03 -7.65 -22.05
N VAL A 410 11.14 -8.42 -20.98
CA VAL A 410 10.01 -9.07 -20.29
C VAL A 410 9.93 -8.59 -18.85
N LEU A 411 8.73 -8.57 -18.28
CA LEU A 411 8.52 -8.21 -16.88
C LEU A 411 8.38 -9.48 -16.03
N LEU A 412 9.23 -9.63 -15.02
CA LEU A 412 9.10 -10.69 -14.02
C LEU A 412 8.40 -10.15 -12.77
N ASN A 413 7.39 -10.88 -12.29
CA ASN A 413 6.59 -10.53 -11.13
C ASN A 413 6.49 -11.69 -10.14
N ARG A 414 6.69 -11.41 -8.84
CA ARG A 414 6.45 -12.34 -7.74
C ARG A 414 5.22 -11.94 -6.93
N ALA A 415 4.39 -12.92 -6.62
CA ALA A 415 3.26 -12.76 -5.70
C ALA A 415 3.68 -13.23 -4.29
N PRO A 416 3.34 -12.49 -3.22
CA PRO A 416 2.68 -11.19 -3.19
C PRO A 416 3.62 -10.01 -3.53
N THR A 417 3.12 -9.03 -4.28
CA THR A 417 3.87 -7.81 -4.62
C THR A 417 3.68 -6.76 -3.51
N LEU A 418 4.68 -6.59 -2.63
CA LEU A 418 4.60 -5.65 -1.50
C LEU A 418 5.04 -4.22 -1.86
N HIS A 419 5.99 -4.09 -2.79
CA HIS A 419 6.56 -2.82 -3.23
C HIS A 419 6.88 -2.86 -4.73
N ARG A 420 7.20 -1.71 -5.34
CA ARG A 420 7.51 -1.61 -6.78
C ARG A 420 8.61 -2.55 -7.28
N LEU A 421 9.65 -2.84 -6.48
CA LEU A 421 10.76 -3.71 -6.89
C LEU A 421 10.36 -5.19 -7.05
N GLY A 422 9.13 -5.57 -6.69
CA GLY A 422 8.59 -6.91 -6.95
C GLY A 422 8.16 -7.14 -8.40
N ILE A 423 8.28 -6.11 -9.25
CA ILE A 423 8.14 -6.20 -10.70
C ILE A 423 9.35 -5.48 -11.33
N GLN A 424 10.12 -6.19 -12.15
CA GLN A 424 11.28 -5.63 -12.84
C GLN A 424 11.35 -6.15 -14.27
N ALA A 425 12.00 -5.38 -15.15
CA ALA A 425 12.25 -5.75 -16.52
C ALA A 425 13.61 -6.43 -16.69
N PHE A 426 13.63 -7.47 -17.52
CA PHE A 426 14.82 -8.22 -17.89
C PHE A 426 14.84 -8.47 -19.39
N GLU A 427 16.03 -8.63 -19.95
CA GLU A 427 16.21 -9.17 -21.29
C GLU A 427 16.17 -10.71 -21.24
N PRO A 428 15.27 -11.36 -22.00
CA PRO A 428 15.16 -12.81 -22.01
C PRO A 428 16.29 -13.46 -22.82
N THR A 429 16.90 -14.51 -22.27
CA THR A 429 17.80 -15.43 -22.98
C THR A 429 17.17 -16.82 -23.02
N LEU A 430 17.28 -17.52 -24.14
CA LEU A 430 16.73 -18.87 -24.26
C LEU A 430 17.53 -19.85 -23.41
N VAL A 431 16.83 -20.63 -22.60
CA VAL A 431 17.42 -21.71 -21.81
C VAL A 431 16.71 -23.03 -22.08
N GLU A 432 17.48 -24.11 -22.04
CA GLU A 432 16.92 -25.45 -22.05
C GLU A 432 16.29 -25.79 -20.69
N GLY A 433 15.18 -26.53 -20.74
CA GLY A 433 14.38 -26.90 -19.57
C GLY A 433 13.08 -26.10 -19.43
N ARG A 434 12.44 -26.21 -18.26
CA ARG A 434 11.12 -25.62 -17.98
C ARG A 434 11.12 -24.55 -16.89
N ALA A 435 12.24 -24.34 -16.21
CA ALA A 435 12.38 -23.37 -15.12
C ALA A 435 12.98 -22.05 -15.63
N ILE A 436 12.56 -20.93 -15.01
CA ILE A 436 13.09 -19.60 -15.29
C ILE A 436 14.41 -19.45 -14.54
N ARG A 437 15.48 -19.02 -15.22
CA ARG A 437 16.76 -18.71 -14.54
C ARG A 437 16.77 -17.26 -14.10
N LEU A 438 16.97 -17.03 -12.81
CA LEU A 438 16.98 -15.71 -12.19
C LEU A 438 18.36 -15.33 -11.67
N HIS A 439 18.71 -14.06 -11.78
CA HIS A 439 19.95 -13.51 -11.24
C HIS A 439 19.94 -13.49 -9.69
N PRO A 440 21.01 -13.91 -8.99
CA PRO A 440 21.00 -14.02 -7.53
C PRO A 440 20.89 -12.69 -6.77
N LEU A 441 21.42 -11.57 -7.31
CA LEU A 441 21.34 -10.26 -6.62
C LEU A 441 19.92 -9.68 -6.56
N VAL A 442 19.01 -10.10 -7.43
CA VAL A 442 17.63 -9.59 -7.42
C VAL A 442 16.73 -10.34 -6.43
N CYS A 443 17.19 -11.45 -5.85
CA CYS A 443 16.41 -12.24 -4.89
C CYS A 443 16.00 -11.43 -3.66
N THR A 444 16.86 -10.53 -3.17
CA THR A 444 16.53 -9.63 -2.04
C THR A 444 15.40 -8.68 -2.40
N ALA A 445 15.40 -8.12 -3.62
CA ALA A 445 14.33 -7.25 -4.10
C ALA A 445 13.02 -8.03 -4.28
N TYR A 446 13.05 -9.24 -4.85
CA TYR A 446 11.85 -10.07 -4.97
C TYR A 446 11.40 -10.73 -3.67
N ASN A 447 12.25 -10.71 -2.63
CA ASN A 447 12.12 -11.51 -1.41
C ASN A 447 11.96 -13.02 -1.71
N ALA A 448 12.64 -13.51 -2.76
CA ALA A 448 12.48 -14.84 -3.33
C ALA A 448 13.65 -15.78 -3.00
N ASP A 449 13.35 -17.05 -2.87
CA ASP A 449 14.29 -18.16 -2.73
C ASP A 449 14.06 -19.24 -3.80
N PHE A 450 14.90 -20.28 -3.78
CA PHE A 450 14.94 -21.32 -4.84
C PHE A 450 14.46 -22.69 -4.33
N ASP A 451 13.41 -22.71 -3.50
CA ASP A 451 12.86 -23.93 -2.86
C ASP A 451 11.53 -24.41 -3.48
N GLY A 452 11.05 -23.72 -4.53
CA GLY A 452 9.77 -24.01 -5.19
C GLY A 452 8.99 -22.78 -5.61
N ASP A 453 9.50 -21.59 -5.27
CA ASP A 453 8.94 -20.30 -5.68
C ASP A 453 8.70 -20.18 -7.18
N GLN A 454 7.64 -19.45 -7.53
CA GLN A 454 7.20 -19.26 -8.91
C GLN A 454 7.10 -17.77 -9.24
N MET A 455 7.49 -17.42 -10.47
CA MET A 455 7.35 -16.06 -11.00
C MET A 455 6.50 -16.05 -12.26
N ALA A 456 5.72 -14.98 -12.40
CA ALA A 456 4.98 -14.69 -13.62
C ALA A 456 5.82 -13.84 -14.57
N VAL A 457 5.74 -14.15 -15.86
CA VAL A 457 6.36 -13.41 -16.95
C VAL A 457 5.28 -12.68 -17.72
N HIS A 458 5.48 -11.40 -18.03
CA HIS A 458 4.61 -10.60 -18.89
C HIS A 458 5.39 -9.99 -20.05
N VAL A 459 4.81 -9.96 -21.24
CA VAL A 459 5.44 -9.37 -22.44
C VAL A 459 4.83 -8.00 -22.77
N PRO A 460 5.61 -6.90 -22.73
CA PRO A 460 5.17 -5.60 -23.23
C PRO A 460 5.03 -5.65 -24.76
N LEU A 461 3.91 -5.14 -25.27
CA LEU A 461 3.58 -5.26 -26.71
C LEU A 461 3.88 -4.01 -27.53
N SER A 462 3.57 -2.83 -26.99
CA SER A 462 3.76 -1.57 -27.72
C SER A 462 5.20 -1.05 -27.58
N SER A 463 5.64 -0.24 -28.55
CA SER A 463 6.95 0.41 -28.54
C SER A 463 7.16 1.25 -27.27
N GLU A 464 6.12 1.96 -26.83
CA GLU A 464 6.16 2.79 -25.62
C GLU A 464 6.35 1.92 -24.39
N ALA A 465 5.61 0.80 -24.28
CA ALA A 465 5.73 -0.12 -23.15
C ALA A 465 7.10 -0.80 -23.10
N GLN A 466 7.69 -1.13 -24.25
CA GLN A 466 9.06 -1.66 -24.33
C GLN A 466 10.10 -0.61 -23.89
N ALA A 467 9.94 0.64 -24.33
CA ALA A 467 10.80 1.74 -23.90
C ALA A 467 10.68 2.02 -22.40
N GLU A 468 9.46 2.04 -21.84
CA GLU A 468 9.23 2.17 -20.39
C GLU A 468 9.87 1.02 -19.61
N ALA A 469 9.73 -0.22 -20.08
CA ALA A 469 10.37 -1.36 -19.45
C ALA A 469 11.90 -1.23 -19.42
N ARG A 470 12.50 -0.79 -20.54
CA ARG A 470 13.96 -0.65 -20.69
C ARG A 470 14.53 0.53 -19.90
N ILE A 471 13.86 1.68 -19.90
CA ILE A 471 14.36 2.93 -19.31
C ILE A 471 13.98 3.06 -17.84
N LEU A 472 12.80 2.58 -17.42
CA LEU A 472 12.30 2.80 -16.05
C LEU A 472 12.33 1.56 -15.16
N MET A 473 12.20 0.36 -15.74
CA MET A 473 11.99 -0.87 -14.95
C MET A 473 13.16 -1.88 -15.01
N LEU A 474 14.20 -1.61 -15.80
CA LEU A 474 15.31 -2.55 -15.97
C LEU A 474 15.98 -2.87 -14.62
N ALA A 475 16.26 -4.14 -14.36
CA ALA A 475 16.79 -4.57 -13.07
C ALA A 475 18.16 -3.95 -12.73
N ALA A 476 19.02 -3.74 -13.74
CA ALA A 476 20.38 -3.22 -13.55
C ALA A 476 20.46 -1.80 -12.97
N GLN A 477 19.41 -1.00 -13.13
CA GLN A 477 19.35 0.37 -12.61
C GLN A 477 18.64 0.49 -11.25
N ASN A 478 17.89 -0.53 -10.85
CA ASN A 478 17.15 -0.55 -9.60
C ASN A 478 18.07 -0.94 -8.43
N ILE A 479 19.10 -0.12 -8.18
CA ILE A 479 20.15 -0.39 -7.18
C ILE A 479 19.71 0.04 -5.78
N LEU A 480 19.00 1.16 -5.66
CA LEU A 480 18.55 1.69 -4.37
C LEU A 480 17.15 1.21 -3.98
N ASN A 481 16.92 1.11 -2.68
CA ASN A 481 15.61 0.83 -2.12
C ASN A 481 14.80 2.13 -1.95
N PRO A 482 13.57 2.23 -2.50
CA PRO A 482 12.76 3.45 -2.39
C PRO A 482 12.36 3.85 -0.97
N LYS A 483 12.47 2.96 0.02
CA LYS A 483 12.06 3.24 1.41
C LYS A 483 13.06 4.13 2.16
N ASP A 484 14.36 3.93 1.95
CA ASP A 484 15.47 4.49 2.74
C ASP A 484 16.61 5.06 1.86
N GLY A 485 16.67 4.71 0.57
CA GLY A 485 17.73 5.12 -0.34
C GLY A 485 19.02 4.32 -0.20
N LYS A 486 19.01 3.19 0.53
CA LYS A 486 20.16 2.30 0.66
C LYS A 486 20.21 1.27 -0.47
N PRO A 487 21.39 0.74 -0.85
CA PRO A 487 21.48 -0.29 -1.89
C PRO A 487 20.70 -1.57 -1.52
N VAL A 488 19.76 -1.99 -2.36
CA VAL A 488 18.98 -3.24 -2.18
C VAL A 488 19.73 -4.47 -2.68
N VAL A 489 20.59 -4.29 -3.69
CA VAL A 489 21.33 -5.34 -4.41
C VAL A 489 22.63 -5.73 -3.73
N THR A 490 22.66 -5.70 -2.39
CA THR A 490 23.86 -6.08 -1.63
C THR A 490 24.10 -7.59 -1.73
N PRO A 491 25.35 -8.03 -1.95
CA PRO A 491 25.69 -9.44 -1.90
C PRO A 491 25.26 -10.10 -0.58
N SER A 492 24.85 -11.35 -0.67
CA SER A 492 24.43 -12.15 0.48
C SER A 492 24.96 -13.58 0.37
N GLN A 493 24.92 -14.31 1.49
CA GLN A 493 25.28 -15.73 1.57
C GLN A 493 26.68 -16.02 0.99
N ASP A 494 26.77 -16.86 -0.03
CA ASP A 494 28.02 -17.36 -0.61
C ASP A 494 28.89 -16.24 -1.17
N MET A 495 28.28 -15.20 -1.73
CA MET A 495 29.02 -14.05 -2.26
C MET A 495 29.76 -13.32 -1.14
N VAL A 496 29.11 -13.15 0.01
CA VAL A 496 29.74 -12.53 1.19
C VAL A 496 30.83 -13.44 1.75
N LEU A 497 30.54 -14.74 1.89
CA LEU A 497 31.53 -15.71 2.39
C LEU A 497 32.79 -15.77 1.52
N GLY A 498 32.65 -15.74 0.20
CA GLY A 498 33.78 -15.75 -0.71
C GLY A 498 34.66 -14.50 -0.58
N ASN A 499 34.05 -13.31 -0.52
CA ASN A 499 34.79 -12.05 -0.32
C ASN A 499 35.40 -11.95 1.09
N TYR A 500 34.70 -12.43 2.11
CA TYR A 500 35.19 -12.52 3.48
C TYR A 500 36.41 -13.45 3.58
N TYR A 501 36.33 -14.65 2.99
CA TYR A 501 37.44 -15.60 2.97
C TYR A 501 38.62 -15.05 2.16
N LEU A 502 38.35 -14.45 0.99
CA LEU A 502 39.37 -13.87 0.14
C LEU A 502 40.19 -12.79 0.88
N THR A 503 39.56 -12.00 1.73
CA THR A 503 40.19 -10.86 2.43
C THR A 503 40.70 -11.21 3.84
N LEU A 504 40.57 -12.46 4.26
CA LEU A 504 41.05 -12.95 5.55
C LEU A 504 42.59 -12.96 5.59
N GLU A 505 43.16 -12.48 6.69
CA GLU A 505 44.61 -12.53 6.92
C GLU A 505 44.99 -13.71 7.83
N ARG A 506 46.21 -14.22 7.66
CA ARG A 506 46.77 -15.28 8.51
C ARG A 506 48.22 -15.00 8.83
N GLU A 507 48.54 -14.99 10.11
CA GLU A 507 49.91 -15.10 10.59
C GLU A 507 50.53 -16.47 10.24
N GLY A 508 51.82 -16.47 9.87
CA GLY A 508 52.58 -17.69 9.60
C GLY A 508 52.16 -18.41 8.32
N ALA A 509 51.60 -17.69 7.35
CA ALA A 509 51.22 -18.27 6.06
C ALA A 509 52.44 -18.53 5.16
N ILE A 510 52.32 -19.46 4.23
CA ILE A 510 53.40 -19.81 3.29
C ILE A 510 53.77 -18.57 2.46
N GLY A 511 55.06 -18.24 2.43
CA GLY A 511 55.60 -17.10 1.67
C GLY A 511 55.37 -15.73 2.32
N GLU A 512 55.18 -15.68 3.64
CA GLU A 512 55.00 -14.42 4.38
C GLU A 512 56.22 -13.48 4.23
N GLY A 513 55.94 -12.23 3.88
CA GLY A 513 56.95 -11.21 3.61
C GLY A 513 57.70 -11.36 2.29
N MET A 514 57.16 -12.13 1.33
CA MET A 514 57.60 -12.06 -0.06
C MET A 514 57.28 -10.68 -0.66
N VAL A 515 58.15 -10.25 -1.57
CA VAL A 515 58.03 -8.97 -2.28
C VAL A 515 57.82 -9.26 -3.76
N PHE A 516 56.78 -8.68 -4.35
CA PHE A 516 56.44 -8.85 -5.75
C PHE A 516 56.57 -7.54 -6.52
N LYS A 517 56.91 -7.65 -7.80
CA LYS A 517 56.99 -6.51 -8.71
C LYS A 517 55.61 -5.95 -9.04
N ASP A 518 54.61 -6.81 -9.22
CA ASP A 518 53.25 -6.50 -9.66
C ASP A 518 52.24 -7.54 -9.14
N ALA A 519 50.94 -7.26 -9.34
CA ALA A 519 49.87 -8.16 -8.95
C ALA A 519 49.91 -9.50 -9.71
N ASN A 520 50.32 -9.49 -10.98
CA ASN A 520 50.40 -10.69 -11.82
C ASN A 520 51.43 -11.70 -11.29
N GLU A 521 52.58 -11.23 -10.80
CA GLU A 521 53.60 -12.07 -10.18
C GLU A 521 53.10 -12.69 -8.87
N ALA A 522 52.36 -11.93 -8.06
CA ALA A 522 51.71 -12.46 -6.86
C ALA A 522 50.68 -13.55 -7.20
N ILE A 523 49.88 -13.35 -8.26
CA ILE A 523 48.92 -14.35 -8.75
C ILE A 523 49.64 -15.58 -9.31
N LEU A 524 50.75 -15.41 -10.03
CA LEU A 524 51.58 -16.51 -10.54
C LEU A 524 52.18 -17.32 -9.39
N ALA A 525 52.69 -16.65 -8.35
CA ALA A 525 53.20 -17.30 -7.15
C ALA A 525 52.08 -18.07 -6.42
N TYR A 526 50.86 -17.54 -6.38
CA TYR A 526 49.69 -18.23 -5.83
C TYR A 526 49.33 -19.48 -6.64
N GLN A 527 49.35 -19.40 -7.98
CA GLN A 527 49.06 -20.55 -8.85
C GLN A 527 50.10 -21.66 -8.70
N ASN A 528 51.37 -21.31 -8.52
CA ASN A 528 52.46 -22.26 -8.25
C ASN A 528 52.46 -22.80 -6.80
N GLY A 529 51.65 -22.22 -5.90
CA GLY A 529 51.55 -22.63 -4.50
C GLY A 529 52.65 -22.09 -3.58
N TYR A 530 53.41 -21.08 -4.01
CA TYR A 530 54.44 -20.44 -3.18
C TYR A 530 53.89 -19.43 -2.17
N VAL A 531 52.68 -18.92 -2.42
CA VAL A 531 51.93 -18.06 -1.50
C VAL A 531 50.47 -18.50 -1.43
N HIS A 532 49.77 -18.13 -0.35
CA HIS A 532 48.34 -18.35 -0.19
C HIS A 532 47.58 -17.01 -0.28
N LEU A 533 46.25 -17.06 -0.46
CA LEU A 533 45.40 -15.85 -0.49
C LEU A 533 45.55 -14.97 0.75
N HIS A 534 45.78 -15.62 1.90
CA HIS A 534 45.84 -14.97 3.22
C HIS A 534 47.27 -14.59 3.63
N THR A 535 48.25 -14.78 2.73
CA THR A 535 49.65 -14.44 2.99
C THR A 535 49.85 -12.93 2.90
N ARG A 536 50.50 -12.36 3.92
CA ARG A 536 50.91 -10.95 3.96
C ARG A 536 52.19 -10.75 3.14
N VAL A 537 52.13 -9.86 2.15
CA VAL A 537 53.15 -9.65 1.11
C VAL A 537 53.34 -8.16 0.85
N ALA A 538 54.44 -7.80 0.20
CA ALA A 538 54.67 -6.42 -0.26
C ALA A 538 54.66 -6.37 -1.79
N VAL A 539 54.07 -5.30 -2.36
CA VAL A 539 54.05 -5.06 -3.80
C VAL A 539 54.55 -3.64 -4.08
N ALA A 540 55.21 -3.41 -5.22
CA ALA A 540 55.55 -2.05 -5.64
C ALA A 540 54.29 -1.20 -5.81
N ALA A 541 54.16 -0.09 -5.07
CA ALA A 541 52.95 0.74 -5.14
C ALA A 541 52.72 1.33 -6.53
N SER A 542 53.80 1.58 -7.28
CA SER A 542 53.75 2.07 -8.66
C SER A 542 53.11 1.11 -9.66
N SER A 543 53.12 -0.21 -9.41
CA SER A 543 52.61 -1.22 -10.35
C SER A 543 51.13 -1.53 -10.16
N VAL A 544 50.50 -1.04 -9.10
CA VAL A 544 49.07 -1.20 -8.81
C VAL A 544 48.20 -0.27 -9.69
N ASN A 545 48.81 0.64 -10.46
CA ASN A 545 48.15 1.58 -11.39
C ASN A 545 46.95 2.34 -10.77
N ASN A 546 46.98 2.60 -9.46
CA ASN A 546 45.95 3.40 -8.79
C ASN A 546 46.30 4.89 -8.88
N VAL A 547 45.39 5.69 -9.45
CA VAL A 547 45.58 7.15 -9.63
C VAL A 547 45.48 7.93 -8.32
N THR A 548 44.97 7.34 -7.24
CA THR A 548 44.84 8.02 -5.93
C THR A 548 46.14 8.10 -5.15
N PHE A 549 47.19 7.38 -5.54
CA PHE A 549 48.48 7.43 -4.83
C PHE A 549 49.27 8.69 -5.16
N THR A 550 49.83 9.32 -4.13
CA THR A 550 50.72 10.46 -4.29
C THR A 550 52.06 10.04 -4.91
N GLU A 551 52.81 10.98 -5.49
CA GLU A 551 54.14 10.70 -6.07
C GLU A 551 55.10 10.09 -5.03
N GLU A 552 55.04 10.53 -3.77
CA GLU A 552 55.81 9.93 -2.68
C GLU A 552 55.39 8.48 -2.38
N GLN A 553 54.10 8.17 -2.44
CA GLN A 553 53.58 6.83 -2.21
C GLN A 553 53.94 5.87 -3.35
N LYS A 554 53.91 6.33 -4.61
CA LYS A 554 54.35 5.53 -5.77
C LYS A 554 55.81 5.10 -5.67
N GLY A 555 56.65 5.91 -5.00
CA GLY A 555 58.03 5.59 -4.69
C GLY A 555 58.24 4.45 -3.68
N LYS A 556 57.20 4.04 -2.94
CA LYS A 556 57.25 3.11 -1.82
C LYS A 556 56.72 1.70 -2.17
N LEU A 557 56.86 0.77 -1.23
CA LEU A 557 56.26 -0.58 -1.27
C LEU A 557 54.94 -0.57 -0.48
N LEU A 558 53.89 -1.16 -1.03
CA LEU A 558 52.60 -1.32 -0.39
C LEU A 558 52.53 -2.68 0.30
N LEU A 559 52.26 -2.68 1.61
CA LEU A 559 51.97 -3.88 2.39
C LEU A 559 50.51 -4.28 2.20
N THR A 560 50.26 -5.50 1.74
CA THR A 560 48.90 -6.00 1.51
C THR A 560 48.88 -7.54 1.56
N THR A 561 47.77 -8.16 1.13
CA THR A 561 47.67 -9.61 0.98
C THR A 561 47.33 -9.99 -0.45
N VAL A 562 47.66 -11.22 -0.83
CA VAL A 562 47.36 -11.74 -2.18
C VAL A 562 45.86 -11.65 -2.49
N GLY A 563 45.00 -11.97 -1.53
CA GLY A 563 43.56 -11.88 -1.71
C GLY A 563 43.03 -10.46 -1.84
N LYS A 564 43.59 -9.50 -1.09
CA LYS A 564 43.24 -8.07 -1.22
C LYS A 564 43.69 -7.46 -2.55
N LEU A 565 44.82 -7.89 -3.10
CA LEU A 565 45.24 -7.50 -4.46
C LEU A 565 44.17 -7.90 -5.49
N ILE A 566 43.74 -9.16 -5.43
CA ILE A 566 42.72 -9.69 -6.35
C ILE A 566 41.36 -8.98 -6.15
N PHE A 567 41.00 -8.64 -4.91
CA PHE A 567 39.76 -7.91 -4.63
C PHE A 567 39.80 -6.47 -5.18
N ASN A 568 40.94 -5.78 -5.15
CA ASN A 568 41.01 -4.41 -5.63
C ASN A 568 40.93 -4.29 -7.17
N GLU A 569 41.19 -5.36 -7.92
CA GLU A 569 41.03 -5.37 -9.40
C GLU A 569 39.58 -5.16 -9.88
N ILE A 570 38.58 -5.45 -9.03
CA ILE A 570 37.16 -5.27 -9.40
C ILE A 570 36.65 -3.84 -9.16
N LEU A 571 37.41 -3.01 -8.46
CA LEU A 571 37.04 -1.63 -8.16
C LEU A 571 37.43 -0.69 -9.32
N PRO A 572 36.79 0.48 -9.46
CA PRO A 572 37.20 1.50 -10.43
C PRO A 572 38.59 2.06 -10.11
N GLU A 573 39.34 2.48 -11.13
CA GLU A 573 40.73 2.94 -10.98
C GLU A 573 40.89 4.18 -10.08
N SER A 574 39.90 5.07 -10.04
CA SER A 574 39.92 6.27 -9.19
C SER A 574 39.36 6.04 -7.79
N PHE A 575 39.10 4.79 -7.42
CA PHE A 575 38.70 4.41 -6.06
C PHE A 575 39.95 4.17 -5.19
N PRO A 576 39.95 4.59 -3.91
CA PRO A 576 41.08 4.31 -3.02
C PRO A 576 41.36 2.81 -2.93
N TYR A 577 42.64 2.42 -2.84
CA TYR A 577 42.99 1.02 -2.61
C TYR A 577 42.49 0.61 -1.22
N ILE A 578 41.58 -0.36 -1.18
CA ILE A 578 40.94 -0.79 0.07
C ILE A 578 41.81 -1.86 0.71
N ASN A 579 42.51 -1.46 1.77
CA ASN A 579 43.37 -2.34 2.55
C ASN A 579 42.80 -2.60 3.95
N GLU A 580 42.06 -1.64 4.50
CA GLU A 580 41.35 -1.77 5.78
C GLU A 580 39.83 -1.55 5.64
N PRO A 581 39.02 -2.22 6.48
CA PRO A 581 37.57 -2.12 6.45
C PRO A 581 37.04 -0.88 7.20
N THR A 582 37.56 0.32 6.91
CA THR A 582 37.16 1.57 7.58
C THR A 582 36.48 2.56 6.61
N ASN A 583 35.60 3.41 7.14
CA ASN A 583 35.00 4.49 6.34
C ASN A 583 36.05 5.51 5.87
N SER A 584 37.13 5.71 6.63
CA SER A 584 38.22 6.61 6.24
C SER A 584 38.93 6.12 4.97
N ASN A 585 39.23 4.82 4.87
CA ASN A 585 39.82 4.25 3.66
C ASN A 585 38.85 4.31 2.47
N LEU A 586 37.54 4.16 2.70
CA LEU A 586 36.53 4.20 1.65
C LEU A 586 36.36 5.60 1.04
N GLU A 587 36.29 6.64 1.88
CA GLU A 587 35.90 7.99 1.45
C GLU A 587 37.10 8.89 1.11
N LYS A 588 38.18 8.82 1.89
CA LYS A 588 39.31 9.75 1.81
C LYS A 588 40.44 9.19 0.95
N GLU A 589 41.26 8.31 1.53
CA GLU A 589 42.48 7.80 0.92
C GLU A 589 42.97 6.51 1.60
N THR A 590 43.87 5.79 0.96
CA THR A 590 44.53 4.62 1.54
C THR A 590 45.49 5.06 2.66
N PRO A 591 45.42 4.48 3.87
CA PRO A 591 46.25 4.93 4.99
C PRO A 591 47.76 4.82 4.69
N ALA A 592 48.49 5.89 5.01
CA ALA A 592 49.93 5.99 4.76
C ALA A 592 50.75 4.92 5.50
N GLU A 593 50.22 4.35 6.58
CA GLU A 593 50.84 3.28 7.39
C GLU A 593 51.08 1.96 6.62
N TYR A 594 50.45 1.78 5.47
CA TYR A 594 50.67 0.60 4.62
C TYR A 594 51.81 0.79 3.61
N PHE A 595 52.42 1.98 3.53
CA PHE A 595 53.51 2.28 2.62
C PHE A 595 54.86 2.28 3.34
N VAL A 596 55.81 1.48 2.83
CA VAL A 596 57.13 1.28 3.41
C VAL A 596 58.22 1.68 2.42
N GLU A 597 59.31 2.25 2.90
CA GLU A 597 60.45 2.65 2.07
C GLU A 597 61.17 1.45 1.44
N LYS A 598 61.69 1.65 0.23
CA LYS A 598 62.47 0.64 -0.51
C LYS A 598 63.81 0.42 0.20
N GLY A 599 63.92 -0.64 1.00
CA GLY A 599 65.11 -0.99 1.78
C GLY A 599 64.83 -1.43 3.21
N ALA A 600 63.61 -1.22 3.71
CA ALA A 600 63.22 -1.68 5.04
C ALA A 600 63.05 -3.21 5.11
N ASN A 601 63.24 -3.80 6.31
CA ASN A 601 63.07 -5.23 6.51
C ASN A 601 61.58 -5.60 6.59
N ILE A 602 61.01 -5.94 5.43
CA ILE A 602 59.56 -6.20 5.26
C ILE A 602 59.07 -7.35 6.14
N LYS A 603 59.89 -8.38 6.37
CA LYS A 603 59.49 -9.54 7.18
C LYS A 603 59.29 -9.16 8.65
N GLU A 604 60.18 -8.34 9.20
CA GLU A 604 60.06 -7.86 10.58
C GLU A 604 58.87 -6.91 10.75
N ILE A 605 58.67 -6.00 9.80
CA ILE A 605 57.55 -5.05 9.83
C ILE A 605 56.20 -5.78 9.76
N ILE A 606 56.06 -6.76 8.85
CA ILE A 606 54.85 -7.56 8.74
C ILE A 606 54.62 -8.40 10.00
N ALA A 607 55.67 -8.98 10.58
CA ALA A 607 55.55 -9.78 11.80
C ALA A 607 55.12 -8.96 13.02
N SER A 608 55.52 -7.68 13.10
CA SER A 608 55.12 -6.77 14.19
C SER A 608 53.69 -6.20 14.05
N ARG A 609 53.03 -6.41 12.91
CA ARG A 609 51.75 -5.77 12.60
C ARG A 609 50.56 -6.66 12.98
N GLU A 610 49.52 -6.01 13.50
CA GLU A 610 48.24 -6.66 13.80
C GLU A 610 47.51 -7.10 12.53
N GLU A 611 46.71 -8.18 12.66
CA GLU A 611 45.84 -8.67 11.59
C GLU A 611 44.73 -7.67 11.27
N VAL A 612 44.56 -7.35 9.99
CA VAL A 612 43.44 -6.52 9.55
C VAL A 612 42.17 -7.36 9.46
N ALA A 613 41.06 -6.80 9.91
CA ALA A 613 39.76 -7.47 9.85
C ALA A 613 39.31 -7.75 8.39
N PRO A 614 38.64 -8.89 8.14
CA PRO A 614 38.11 -9.25 6.83
C PRO A 614 36.90 -8.39 6.42
N PHE A 615 36.58 -8.39 5.12
CA PHE A 615 35.48 -7.58 4.59
C PHE A 615 34.14 -8.29 4.81
N SER A 616 33.41 -7.82 5.82
CA SER A 616 32.06 -8.30 6.13
C SER A 616 31.00 -7.68 5.22
N LYS A 617 29.77 -8.22 5.29
CA LYS A 617 28.61 -7.73 4.52
C LYS A 617 28.40 -6.22 4.64
N LYS A 618 28.64 -5.63 5.82
CA LYS A 618 28.42 -4.20 6.08
C LYS A 618 29.36 -3.34 5.24
N ILE A 619 30.64 -3.70 5.19
CA ILE A 619 31.66 -2.98 4.42
C ILE A 619 31.39 -3.11 2.92
N LEU A 620 31.02 -4.31 2.44
CA LEU A 620 30.63 -4.50 1.04
C LEU A 620 29.43 -3.62 0.65
N GLY A 621 28.45 -3.47 1.55
CA GLY A 621 27.34 -2.54 1.36
C GLY A 621 27.78 -1.08 1.26
N ASN A 622 28.72 -0.65 2.10
CA ASN A 622 29.27 0.71 2.07
C ASN A 622 30.08 0.97 0.79
N ILE A 623 30.89 0.01 0.32
CA ILE A 623 31.61 0.11 -0.96
C ILE A 623 30.62 0.34 -2.10
N ILE A 624 29.53 -0.44 -2.16
CA ILE A 624 28.52 -0.29 -3.21
C ILE A 624 27.85 1.08 -3.14
N ALA A 625 27.55 1.57 -1.94
CA ALA A 625 26.94 2.89 -1.75
C ALA A 625 27.85 4.02 -2.24
N GLU A 626 29.16 3.97 -1.92
CA GLU A 626 30.12 5.00 -2.32
C GLU A 626 30.41 4.94 -3.84
N VAL A 627 30.51 3.73 -4.41
CA VAL A 627 30.66 3.58 -5.87
C VAL A 627 29.43 4.11 -6.61
N PHE A 628 28.22 3.89 -6.08
CA PHE A 628 27.00 4.46 -6.65
C PHE A 628 26.98 5.98 -6.56
N LYS A 629 27.38 6.55 -5.41
CA LYS A 629 27.46 8.00 -5.19
C LYS A 629 28.40 8.68 -6.20
N ARG A 630 29.60 8.09 -6.42
CA ARG A 630 30.63 8.67 -7.30
C ARG A 630 30.42 8.38 -8.79
N PHE A 631 30.13 7.14 -9.15
CA PHE A 631 30.17 6.67 -10.54
C PHE A 631 28.80 6.37 -11.16
N GLN A 632 27.72 6.56 -10.40
CA GLN A 632 26.35 6.34 -10.85
C GLN A 632 26.09 4.88 -11.27
N ILE A 633 24.99 4.65 -11.99
CA ILE A 633 24.36 3.34 -12.19
C ILE A 633 25.25 2.32 -12.93
N THR A 634 25.81 2.69 -14.09
CA THR A 634 26.42 1.72 -15.02
C THR A 634 27.66 1.05 -14.44
N GLU A 635 28.56 1.84 -13.85
CA GLU A 635 29.79 1.31 -13.26
C GLU A 635 29.50 0.50 -11.99
N THR A 636 28.52 0.92 -11.17
CA THR A 636 28.08 0.11 -10.03
C THR A 636 27.53 -1.25 -10.47
N SER A 637 26.71 -1.30 -11.52
CA SER A 637 26.17 -2.56 -12.03
C SER A 637 27.26 -3.52 -12.55
N ARG A 638 28.25 -3.00 -13.28
CA ARG A 638 29.40 -3.77 -13.76
C ARG A 638 30.26 -4.30 -12.61
N MET A 639 30.53 -3.46 -11.61
CA MET A 639 31.26 -3.84 -10.41
C MET A 639 30.53 -4.92 -9.61
N LEU A 640 29.20 -4.83 -9.46
CA LEU A 640 28.39 -5.84 -8.78
C LEU A 640 28.47 -7.22 -9.44
N ASP A 641 28.43 -7.28 -10.78
CA ASP A 641 28.60 -8.55 -11.50
C ASP A 641 30.01 -9.13 -11.31
N ARG A 642 31.05 -8.29 -11.29
CA ARG A 642 32.43 -8.71 -10.97
C ARG A 642 32.55 -9.24 -9.53
N MET A 643 31.99 -8.52 -8.56
CA MET A 643 31.99 -8.89 -7.14
C MET A 643 31.23 -10.20 -6.88
N LYS A 644 30.11 -10.42 -7.56
CA LYS A 644 29.35 -11.68 -7.55
C LYS A 644 30.22 -12.84 -8.03
N ASN A 645 30.83 -12.70 -9.20
CA ASN A 645 31.65 -13.76 -9.80
C ASN A 645 32.86 -14.10 -8.90
N LEU A 646 33.51 -13.07 -8.35
CA LEU A 646 34.62 -13.22 -7.42
C LEU A 646 34.19 -13.97 -6.15
N GLY A 647 33.08 -13.54 -5.54
CA GLY A 647 32.50 -14.18 -4.36
C GLY A 647 32.21 -15.66 -4.59
N PHE A 648 31.52 -16.03 -5.67
CA PHE A 648 31.23 -17.44 -5.95
C PHE A 648 32.47 -18.29 -6.25
N LYS A 649 33.45 -17.74 -6.96
CA LYS A 649 34.69 -18.45 -7.27
C LYS A 649 35.46 -18.78 -5.99
N TYR A 650 35.65 -17.80 -5.12
CA TYR A 650 36.44 -17.98 -3.91
C TYR A 650 35.68 -18.67 -2.78
N SER A 651 34.34 -18.59 -2.73
CA SER A 651 33.56 -19.43 -1.80
C SER A 651 33.66 -20.91 -2.16
N THR A 652 33.63 -21.24 -3.45
CA THR A 652 33.84 -22.61 -3.95
C THR A 652 35.23 -23.11 -3.61
N LYS A 653 36.27 -22.27 -3.81
CA LYS A 653 37.65 -22.61 -3.51
C LYS A 653 37.93 -22.78 -2.01
N ALA A 654 37.22 -22.02 -1.16
CA ALA A 654 37.36 -22.09 0.28
C ALA A 654 36.93 -23.44 0.87
N GLY A 655 36.04 -24.18 0.18
CA GLY A 655 35.60 -25.51 0.63
C GLY A 655 34.90 -25.48 1.99
N ILE A 656 34.15 -24.41 2.27
CA ILE A 656 33.42 -24.25 3.53
C ILE A 656 32.40 -25.38 3.67
N THR A 657 32.46 -26.09 4.81
CA THR A 657 31.59 -27.21 5.13
C THR A 657 30.98 -27.03 6.52
N VAL A 658 30.02 -27.88 6.89
CA VAL A 658 29.46 -27.92 8.24
C VAL A 658 29.47 -29.36 8.72
N GLY A 659 30.20 -29.60 9.80
CA GLY A 659 30.24 -30.88 10.50
C GLY A 659 29.77 -30.77 11.94
N VAL A 660 29.41 -31.91 12.52
CA VAL A 660 29.06 -32.03 13.95
C VAL A 660 30.27 -31.68 14.85
N SER A 661 31.50 -31.86 14.33
CA SER A 661 32.77 -31.46 14.96
C SER A 661 32.97 -29.94 15.05
N ASP A 662 32.34 -29.17 14.16
CA ASP A 662 32.47 -27.70 14.14
C ASP A 662 31.59 -27.05 15.22
N ILE A 663 30.58 -27.79 15.71
CA ILE A 663 29.67 -27.36 16.77
C ILE A 663 30.27 -27.76 18.11
N LEU A 664 31.15 -26.89 18.62
CA LEU A 664 31.79 -27.07 19.92
C LEU A 664 30.82 -26.69 21.05
N VAL A 665 30.47 -27.68 21.88
CA VAL A 665 29.71 -27.45 23.11
C VAL A 665 30.66 -26.87 24.16
N LEU A 666 30.19 -25.87 24.91
CA LEU A 666 30.97 -25.24 25.96
C LEU A 666 31.22 -26.22 27.11
N GLY A 667 32.48 -26.50 27.43
CA GLY A 667 32.84 -27.43 28.52
C GLY A 667 32.41 -26.95 29.91
N GLU A 668 32.47 -25.65 30.17
CA GLU A 668 32.06 -25.02 31.44
C GLU A 668 30.53 -24.89 31.59
N LYS A 669 29.74 -25.38 30.63
CA LYS A 669 28.29 -25.22 30.61
C LYS A 669 27.63 -25.85 31.85
N ASP A 670 28.00 -27.07 32.19
CA ASP A 670 27.35 -27.81 33.29
C ASP A 670 27.60 -27.13 34.65
N GLU A 671 28.78 -26.54 34.84
CA GLU A 671 29.12 -25.76 36.03
C GLU A 671 28.18 -24.55 36.19
N ILE A 672 27.96 -23.79 35.11
CA ILE A 672 27.07 -22.63 35.09
C ILE A 672 25.61 -23.05 35.36
N LEU A 673 25.18 -24.18 34.79
CA LEU A 673 23.84 -24.73 35.02
C LEU A 673 23.65 -25.18 36.48
N HIS A 674 24.66 -25.80 37.08
CA HIS A 674 24.64 -26.17 38.49
C HIS A 674 24.58 -24.96 39.42
N GLU A 675 25.36 -23.91 39.13
CA GLU A 675 25.32 -22.65 39.88
C GLU A 675 23.94 -21.98 39.80
N ALA A 676 23.36 -21.91 38.59
CA ALA A 676 22.03 -21.35 38.39
C ALA A 676 20.95 -22.15 39.12
N GLN A 677 21.02 -23.49 39.08
CA GLN A 677 20.09 -24.36 39.78
C GLN A 677 20.19 -24.18 41.31
N ALA A 678 21.40 -24.09 41.87
CA ALA A 678 21.61 -23.85 43.29
C ALA A 678 21.02 -22.50 43.75
N LYS A 679 21.14 -21.46 42.92
CA LYS A 679 20.49 -20.16 43.17
C LYS A 679 18.97 -20.27 43.16
N VAL A 680 18.39 -21.01 42.21
CA VAL A 680 16.95 -21.26 42.14
C VAL A 680 16.45 -22.02 43.37
N ASP A 681 17.18 -23.05 43.82
CA ASP A 681 16.79 -23.84 44.99
C ASP A 681 16.80 -22.99 46.28
N ASN A 682 17.73 -22.04 46.39
CA ASN A 682 17.75 -21.05 47.47
C ASN A 682 16.54 -20.10 47.43
N VAL A 683 16.13 -19.64 46.25
CA VAL A 683 14.92 -18.81 46.08
C VAL A 683 13.67 -19.60 46.48
N ILE A 684 13.56 -20.87 46.07
CA ILE A 684 12.47 -21.76 46.48
C ILE A 684 12.47 -21.96 47.99
N LYS A 685 13.64 -22.09 48.62
CA LYS A 685 13.76 -22.19 50.08
C LYS A 685 13.29 -20.91 50.80
N GLN A 686 13.60 -19.74 50.26
CA GLN A 686 13.10 -18.46 50.80
C GLN A 686 11.58 -18.36 50.69
N PHE A 687 11.03 -18.75 49.54
CA PHE A 687 9.58 -18.80 49.32
C PHE A 687 8.89 -19.77 50.28
N ARG A 688 9.42 -20.99 50.46
CA ARG A 688 8.88 -21.96 51.44
C ARG A 688 8.95 -21.47 52.90
N ARG A 689 9.88 -20.56 53.20
CA ARG A 689 9.99 -19.89 54.51
C ARG A 689 9.07 -18.68 54.64
N GLY A 690 8.33 -18.31 53.59
CA GLY A 690 7.43 -17.16 53.57
C GLY A 690 8.13 -15.80 53.51
N LEU A 691 9.40 -15.74 53.10
CA LEU A 691 10.18 -14.50 53.05
C LEU A 691 9.93 -13.66 51.78
N ILE A 692 9.39 -14.28 50.74
CA ILE A 692 9.10 -13.67 49.43
C ILE A 692 7.74 -14.14 48.94
N THR A 693 7.10 -13.36 48.07
CA THR A 693 5.84 -13.73 47.43
C THR A 693 6.06 -14.67 46.23
N GLU A 694 4.97 -15.22 45.69
CA GLU A 694 5.03 -16.09 44.51
C GLU A 694 5.43 -15.33 43.24
N GLU A 695 5.02 -14.06 43.11
CA GLU A 695 5.41 -13.20 41.98
C GLU A 695 6.91 -12.87 42.04
N GLU A 696 7.40 -12.47 43.21
CA GLU A 696 8.83 -12.23 43.42
C GLU A 696 9.67 -13.49 43.19
N ARG A 697 9.17 -14.66 43.62
CA ARG A 697 9.82 -15.95 43.36
C ARG A 697 9.90 -16.20 41.85
N TYR A 698 8.80 -16.05 41.13
CA TYR A 698 8.70 -16.28 39.69
C TYR A 698 9.70 -15.41 38.91
N ASP A 699 9.74 -14.10 39.18
CA ASP A 699 10.64 -13.16 38.49
C ASP A 699 12.11 -13.41 38.83
N ARG A 700 12.42 -13.77 40.09
CA ARG A 700 13.77 -14.18 40.48
C ARG A 700 14.23 -15.45 39.76
N VAL A 701 13.37 -16.46 39.61
CA VAL A 701 13.71 -17.69 38.88
C VAL A 701 13.99 -17.39 37.41
N ILE A 702 13.17 -16.56 36.76
CA ILE A 702 13.36 -16.18 35.36
C ILE A 702 14.66 -15.41 35.15
N SER A 703 14.93 -14.41 35.99
CA SER A 703 16.15 -13.61 35.88
C SER A 703 17.41 -14.45 36.07
N ILE A 704 17.42 -15.41 37.00
CA ILE A 704 18.54 -16.34 37.20
C ILE A 704 18.82 -17.14 35.91
N TRP A 705 17.78 -17.73 35.31
CA TRP A 705 17.94 -18.52 34.09
C TRP A 705 18.31 -17.69 32.86
N SER A 706 17.79 -16.46 32.75
CA SER A 706 18.18 -15.54 31.67
C SER A 706 19.66 -15.18 31.78
N ASN A 707 20.12 -14.79 32.97
CA ASN A 707 21.52 -14.45 33.21
C ASN A 707 22.45 -15.64 32.91
N ALA A 708 22.06 -16.85 33.31
CA ALA A 708 22.84 -18.06 33.00
C ALA A 708 23.00 -18.27 31.48
N LYS A 709 21.92 -18.08 30.71
CA LYS A 709 21.95 -18.17 29.25
C LYS A 709 22.87 -17.11 28.62
N ASP A 710 22.82 -15.86 29.10
CA ASP A 710 23.63 -14.77 28.56
C ASP A 710 25.12 -14.99 28.85
N VAL A 711 25.46 -15.51 30.03
CA VAL A 711 26.84 -15.92 30.36
C VAL A 711 27.32 -17.05 29.45
N ILE A 712 26.48 -18.07 29.22
CA ILE A 712 26.79 -19.17 28.29
C ILE A 712 27.01 -18.62 26.88
N GLN A 713 26.14 -17.73 26.39
CA GLN A 713 26.30 -17.08 25.08
C GLN A 713 27.63 -16.33 24.98
N GLY A 714 27.98 -15.52 25.97
CA GLY A 714 29.21 -14.73 25.99
C GLY A 714 30.47 -15.60 25.96
N LYS A 715 30.52 -16.67 26.76
CA LYS A 715 31.65 -17.61 26.78
C LYS A 715 31.74 -18.44 25.50
N LEU A 716 30.60 -18.90 24.99
CA LEU A 716 30.53 -19.71 23.78
C LEU A 716 31.07 -18.95 22.56
N MET A 717 30.72 -17.66 22.40
CA MET A 717 31.22 -16.84 21.29
C MET A 717 32.74 -16.63 21.36
N LYS A 718 33.33 -16.57 22.55
CA LYS A 718 34.78 -16.45 22.73
C LYS A 718 35.53 -17.77 22.53
N SER A 719 34.87 -18.91 22.75
CA SER A 719 35.50 -20.24 22.57
C SER A 719 35.67 -20.66 21.10
N LEU A 720 34.97 -20.01 20.17
CA LEU A 720 35.04 -20.35 18.75
C LEU A 720 36.32 -19.84 18.10
N ASN A 721 37.01 -20.73 17.37
CA ASN A 721 38.15 -20.33 16.54
C ASN A 721 37.68 -19.49 15.33
N LYS A 722 38.41 -18.43 14.98
CA LYS A 722 38.19 -17.58 13.79
C LYS A 722 38.06 -18.39 12.48
N ARG A 723 38.74 -19.54 12.37
CA ARG A 723 38.72 -20.42 11.17
C ARG A 723 37.58 -21.43 11.15
N ASN A 724 36.77 -21.51 12.21
CA ASN A 724 35.63 -22.42 12.23
C ASN A 724 34.60 -21.96 11.18
N PRO A 725 34.12 -22.87 10.29
CA PRO A 725 33.10 -22.54 9.29
C PRO A 725 31.86 -21.85 9.87
N ILE A 726 31.37 -22.31 11.01
CA ILE A 726 30.18 -21.73 11.67
C ILE A 726 30.46 -20.31 12.15
N PHE A 727 31.66 -20.07 12.69
CA PHE A 727 32.06 -18.73 13.10
C PHE A 727 32.16 -17.81 11.89
N MET A 728 32.82 -18.23 10.80
CA MET A 728 32.94 -17.42 9.59
C MET A 728 31.57 -17.08 8.96
N MET A 729 30.61 -18.01 8.94
CA MET A 729 29.24 -17.74 8.45
C MET A 729 28.52 -16.67 9.28
N SER A 730 28.68 -16.71 10.60
CA SER A 730 28.07 -15.75 11.52
C SER A 730 28.77 -14.39 11.48
N ASP A 731 30.11 -14.36 11.56
CA ASP A 731 30.90 -13.14 11.65
C ASP A 731 30.89 -12.34 10.34
N SER A 732 30.95 -13.03 9.20
CA SER A 732 30.81 -12.39 7.88
C SER A 732 29.46 -11.70 7.66
N GLY A 733 28.44 -12.07 8.44
CA GLY A 733 27.05 -11.63 8.26
C GLY A 733 26.34 -12.31 7.08
N ALA A 734 26.89 -13.42 6.58
CA ALA A 734 26.28 -14.20 5.50
C ALA A 734 25.00 -14.91 5.96
N ARG A 735 25.07 -15.65 7.08
CA ARG A 735 23.92 -16.31 7.72
C ARG A 735 24.25 -16.73 9.15
N GLY A 736 23.31 -16.51 10.06
CA GLY A 736 23.45 -16.88 11.47
C GLY A 736 23.69 -15.67 12.38
N ASN A 737 23.37 -15.82 13.65
CA ASN A 737 23.63 -14.83 14.69
C ASN A 737 24.04 -15.56 15.98
N ALA A 738 24.58 -14.81 16.95
CA ALA A 738 25.02 -15.37 18.22
C ALA A 738 23.89 -16.14 18.94
N SER A 739 22.66 -15.62 18.92
CA SER A 739 21.51 -16.27 19.58
C SER A 739 21.15 -17.65 19.00
N ASN A 740 21.30 -17.82 17.68
CA ASN A 740 21.07 -19.10 17.01
C ASN A 740 22.18 -20.09 17.39
N PHE A 741 23.43 -19.60 17.49
CA PHE A 741 24.56 -20.42 17.89
C PHE A 741 24.44 -20.89 19.35
N THR A 742 23.98 -20.01 20.24
CA THR A 742 23.67 -20.39 21.63
C THR A 742 22.62 -21.50 21.71
N GLN A 743 21.61 -21.50 20.85
CA GLN A 743 20.64 -22.60 20.82
C GLN A 743 21.24 -23.91 20.26
N LEU A 744 22.19 -23.79 19.34
CA LEU A 744 22.82 -24.95 18.70
C LEU A 744 23.78 -25.68 19.64
N ALA A 745 24.65 -24.94 20.36
CA ALA A 745 25.76 -25.50 21.14
C ALA A 745 25.79 -25.10 22.63
N GLY A 746 24.95 -24.17 23.05
CA GLY A 746 24.86 -23.68 24.44
C GLY A 746 23.64 -24.26 25.15
N MET A 747 22.56 -23.48 25.19
CA MET A 747 21.25 -23.92 25.71
C MET A 747 20.12 -23.19 24.98
N ARG A 748 18.93 -23.80 24.93
CA ARG A 748 17.78 -23.15 24.31
C ARG A 748 17.18 -22.05 25.21
N GLY A 749 17.11 -22.32 26.52
CA GLY A 749 16.63 -21.38 27.53
C GLY A 749 15.14 -21.48 27.82
N LEU A 750 14.57 -20.38 28.30
CA LEU A 750 13.16 -20.29 28.70
C LEU A 750 12.22 -20.23 27.48
N MET A 751 11.02 -20.78 27.64
CA MET A 751 9.98 -20.81 26.61
C MET A 751 8.71 -20.15 27.11
N ALA A 752 8.00 -19.44 26.23
CA ALA A 752 6.69 -18.90 26.54
C ALA A 752 5.58 -19.93 26.29
N ASN A 753 4.58 -19.95 27.17
CA ASN A 753 3.34 -20.67 26.92
C ASN A 753 2.47 -19.94 25.87
N PRO A 754 1.37 -20.54 25.39
CA PRO A 754 0.49 -19.89 24.40
C PRO A 754 -0.08 -18.53 24.87
N SER A 755 -0.25 -18.34 26.18
CA SER A 755 -0.70 -17.07 26.78
C SER A 755 0.40 -16.02 26.90
N GLY A 756 1.66 -16.34 26.62
CA GLY A 756 2.80 -15.42 26.72
C GLY A 756 3.52 -15.44 28.07
N ARG A 757 3.05 -16.19 29.07
CA ARG A 757 3.75 -16.37 30.35
C ARG A 757 4.92 -17.32 30.15
N ILE A 758 6.08 -16.95 30.69
CA ILE A 758 7.29 -17.76 30.60
C ILE A 758 7.15 -19.00 31.49
N ILE A 759 7.49 -20.16 30.95
CA ILE A 759 7.52 -21.43 31.68
C ILE A 759 8.79 -21.47 32.52
N GLU A 760 8.63 -21.70 33.83
CA GLU A 760 9.75 -21.67 34.79
C GLU A 760 10.79 -22.76 34.58
N LEU A 761 10.38 -23.89 33.99
CA LEU A 761 11.28 -24.98 33.64
C LEU A 761 12.04 -24.63 32.35
N PRO A 762 13.34 -24.30 32.41
CA PRO A 762 14.11 -23.99 31.22
C PRO A 762 14.45 -25.25 30.43
N ILE A 763 14.73 -25.08 29.15
CA ILE A 763 15.36 -26.11 28.32
C ILE A 763 16.87 -25.96 28.46
N LYS A 764 17.49 -26.90 29.18
CA LYS A 764 18.93 -26.90 29.50
C LYS A 764 19.76 -27.46 28.34
N SER A 765 19.17 -28.38 27.59
CA SER A 765 19.79 -29.02 26.43
C SER A 765 19.88 -28.07 25.23
N SER A 766 20.92 -28.26 24.43
CA SER A 766 21.09 -27.65 23.10
C SER A 766 20.61 -28.60 22.00
N PHE A 767 20.52 -28.12 20.76
CA PHE A 767 20.21 -29.00 19.63
C PHE A 767 21.31 -30.03 19.36
N ARG A 768 22.57 -29.71 19.69
CA ARG A 768 23.72 -30.61 19.53
C ARG A 768 23.71 -31.79 20.50
N GLU A 769 23.23 -31.58 21.72
CA GLU A 769 23.11 -32.64 22.73
C GLU A 769 21.82 -33.45 22.55
N GLY A 770 20.77 -32.82 22.01
CA GLY A 770 19.45 -33.42 21.83
C GLY A 770 18.50 -33.02 22.95
N LEU A 771 17.23 -32.82 22.58
CA LEU A 771 16.16 -32.43 23.52
C LEU A 771 15.46 -33.68 24.07
N THR A 772 15.12 -33.66 25.36
CA THR A 772 14.21 -34.66 25.91
C THR A 772 12.80 -34.48 25.34
N VAL A 773 11.95 -35.51 25.45
CA VAL A 773 10.55 -35.46 24.97
C VAL A 773 9.78 -34.30 25.61
N LEU A 774 10.00 -34.05 26.91
CA LEU A 774 9.34 -32.95 27.63
C LEU A 774 9.82 -31.57 27.15
N GLU A 775 11.13 -31.37 27.02
CA GLU A 775 11.71 -30.13 26.50
C GLU A 775 11.24 -29.86 25.06
N TYR A 776 11.19 -30.90 24.23
CA TYR A 776 10.71 -30.78 22.86
C TYR A 776 9.23 -30.37 22.85
N PHE A 777 8.38 -31.00 23.66
CA PHE A 777 6.97 -30.66 23.80
C PHE A 777 6.77 -29.20 24.22
N ILE A 778 7.47 -28.73 25.26
CA ILE A 778 7.43 -27.34 25.73
C ILE A 778 7.80 -26.37 24.59
N SER A 779 8.81 -26.73 23.79
CA SER A 779 9.25 -25.91 22.67
C SER A 779 8.23 -25.77 21.53
N THR A 780 7.26 -26.69 21.44
CA THR A 780 6.22 -26.64 20.40
C THR A 780 5.22 -25.51 20.59
N HIS A 781 4.99 -25.05 21.83
CA HIS A 781 4.01 -24.00 22.12
C HIS A 781 4.36 -22.68 21.42
N GLY A 782 5.60 -22.22 21.59
CA GLY A 782 6.10 -21.01 20.92
C GLY A 782 6.14 -21.16 19.40
N ALA A 783 6.63 -22.29 18.89
CA ALA A 783 6.74 -22.54 17.45
C ALA A 783 5.36 -22.54 16.75
N ARG A 784 4.36 -23.25 17.32
CA ARG A 784 3.01 -23.32 16.74
C ARG A 784 2.30 -21.96 16.77
N LYS A 785 2.45 -21.21 17.86
CA LYS A 785 1.91 -19.85 17.97
C LYS A 785 2.53 -18.93 16.90
N GLY A 786 3.85 -18.98 16.73
CA GLY A 786 4.56 -18.22 15.70
C GLY A 786 4.07 -18.52 14.28
N LEU A 787 3.88 -19.80 13.94
CA LEU A 787 3.35 -20.20 12.63
C LEU A 787 1.90 -19.73 12.41
N ALA A 788 1.03 -19.90 13.40
CA ALA A 788 -0.37 -19.47 13.31
C ALA A 788 -0.49 -17.94 13.15
N ASP A 789 0.27 -17.19 13.93
CA ASP A 789 0.29 -15.73 13.84
C ASP A 789 0.84 -15.24 12.51
N THR A 790 1.92 -15.85 12.01
CA THR A 790 2.50 -15.50 10.70
C THR A 790 1.46 -15.69 9.58
N ALA A 791 0.70 -16.79 9.62
CA ALA A 791 -0.35 -17.06 8.64
C ALA A 791 -1.53 -16.07 8.73
N LEU A 792 -1.98 -15.72 9.94
CA LEU A 792 -3.11 -14.80 10.15
C LEU A 792 -2.75 -13.35 9.82
N LYS A 793 -1.63 -12.86 10.37
CA LYS A 793 -1.27 -11.44 10.35
C LYS A 793 -0.73 -10.95 9.01
N THR A 794 -0.30 -11.85 8.11
CA THR A 794 0.05 -11.50 6.73
C THR A 794 -1.11 -10.79 6.00
N ALA A 795 -2.36 -11.17 6.31
CA ALA A 795 -3.54 -10.52 5.75
C ALA A 795 -3.72 -9.08 6.26
N ASP A 796 -3.35 -8.79 7.50
CA ASP A 796 -3.54 -7.48 8.14
C ASP A 796 -2.55 -6.45 7.60
N SER A 797 -1.29 -6.83 7.38
CA SER A 797 -0.30 -5.95 6.73
C SER A 797 -0.70 -5.60 5.30
N GLY A 798 -1.18 -6.59 4.51
CA GLY A 798 -1.71 -6.33 3.18
C GLY A 798 -2.94 -5.41 3.19
N TYR A 799 -3.80 -5.54 4.20
CA TYR A 799 -4.96 -4.67 4.37
C TYR A 799 -4.59 -3.24 4.80
N LEU A 800 -3.58 -3.05 5.67
CA LEU A 800 -3.06 -1.72 6.00
C LEU A 800 -2.45 -1.05 4.76
N THR A 801 -1.56 -1.75 4.04
CA THR A 801 -0.92 -1.24 2.83
C THR A 801 -1.95 -0.77 1.81
N ARG A 802 -3.02 -1.56 1.62
CA ARG A 802 -4.14 -1.17 0.77
C ARG A 802 -4.79 0.13 1.21
N ARG A 803 -5.10 0.29 2.51
CA ARG A 803 -5.71 1.52 3.05
C ARG A 803 -4.80 2.74 2.85
N LEU A 804 -3.49 2.57 3.02
CA LEU A 804 -2.50 3.63 2.78
C LEU A 804 -2.44 4.02 1.30
N VAL A 805 -2.47 3.05 0.38
CA VAL A 805 -2.52 3.34 -1.07
C VAL A 805 -3.83 4.05 -1.43
N ASP A 806 -4.95 3.60 -0.88
CA ASP A 806 -6.26 4.18 -1.16
C ASP A 806 -6.36 5.67 -0.73
N VAL A 807 -5.67 6.07 0.36
CA VAL A 807 -5.68 7.46 0.83
C VAL A 807 -4.68 8.35 0.08
N ALA A 808 -3.57 7.81 -0.43
CA ALA A 808 -2.46 8.60 -0.96
C ALA A 808 -2.24 8.47 -2.47
N GLN A 809 -3.03 7.65 -3.17
CA GLN A 809 -2.89 7.42 -4.61
C GLN A 809 -2.97 8.68 -5.49
N ASP A 810 -3.61 9.76 -5.03
CA ASP A 810 -3.78 11.00 -5.78
C ASP A 810 -2.63 11.99 -5.55
N VAL A 811 -1.67 11.65 -4.68
CA VAL A 811 -0.51 12.47 -4.36
C VAL A 811 0.62 12.23 -5.34
N ILE A 812 0.74 13.14 -6.29
CA ILE A 812 1.79 13.17 -7.31
C ILE A 812 2.61 14.46 -7.20
N VAL A 813 3.83 14.46 -7.74
CA VAL A 813 4.57 15.72 -7.91
C VAL A 813 4.00 16.48 -9.12
N ARG A 814 3.51 17.71 -8.93
CA ARG A 814 2.85 18.48 -10.02
C ARG A 814 3.64 19.67 -10.53
N GLU A 815 4.40 20.31 -9.65
CA GLU A 815 5.03 21.60 -9.88
C GLU A 815 6.46 21.56 -9.36
N ASP A 816 7.32 22.43 -9.88
CA ASP A 816 8.72 22.53 -9.42
C ASP A 816 8.81 23.26 -8.07
N ASP A 817 8.08 24.37 -7.91
CA ASP A 817 7.96 25.12 -6.65
C ASP A 817 6.52 25.59 -6.43
N CYS A 818 6.03 25.51 -5.19
CA CYS A 818 4.68 25.92 -4.81
C CYS A 818 4.62 27.36 -4.26
N GLY A 819 5.77 28.02 -4.10
CA GLY A 819 5.87 29.40 -3.59
C GLY A 819 5.58 29.56 -2.10
N THR A 820 5.53 28.47 -1.32
CA THR A 820 5.27 28.56 0.13
C THR A 820 6.49 29.08 0.90
N ASP A 821 6.31 30.13 1.70
CA ASP A 821 7.32 30.67 2.64
C ASP A 821 7.40 29.97 4.01
N ARG A 822 6.54 28.99 4.23
CA ARG A 822 6.49 28.19 5.46
C ARG A 822 7.45 27.01 5.39
N GLY A 823 8.24 26.80 6.44
CA GLY A 823 9.09 25.63 6.64
C GLY A 823 8.82 24.95 7.97
N LEU A 824 9.47 23.80 8.19
CA LEU A 824 9.43 23.03 9.42
C LEU A 824 10.78 23.17 10.12
N LEU A 825 10.77 23.54 11.40
CA LEU A 825 11.96 23.49 12.23
C LEU A 825 12.19 22.04 12.64
N ILE A 826 13.33 21.46 12.29
CA ILE A 826 13.68 20.07 12.64
C ILE A 826 14.93 20.02 13.52
N GLY A 827 14.94 19.05 14.43
CA GLY A 827 16.06 18.67 15.28
C GLY A 827 16.17 17.14 15.38
N ALA A 828 17.19 16.63 16.08
CA ALA A 828 17.31 15.20 16.35
C ALA A 828 16.13 14.69 17.20
N ILE A 829 15.59 13.52 16.85
CA ILE A 829 14.49 12.90 17.60
C ILE A 829 15.10 12.08 18.74
N LYS A 830 14.82 12.48 19.98
CA LYS A 830 15.35 11.82 21.18
C LYS A 830 14.21 11.31 22.07
N GLU A 831 14.40 10.15 22.67
CA GLU A 831 13.55 9.61 23.73
C GLU A 831 14.37 9.41 25.00
N GLY A 832 14.24 10.33 25.96
CA GLY A 832 15.15 10.40 27.09
C GLY A 832 16.59 10.62 26.59
N ASN A 833 17.44 9.63 26.81
CA ASN A 833 18.84 9.65 26.39
C ASN A 833 19.09 8.95 25.05
N GLU A 834 18.12 8.20 24.52
CA GLU A 834 18.27 7.45 23.28
C GLU A 834 17.96 8.34 22.07
N VAL A 835 18.90 8.43 21.12
CA VAL A 835 18.68 9.12 19.85
C VAL A 835 18.00 8.16 18.89
N ILE A 836 16.71 8.39 18.61
CA ILE A 836 15.94 7.60 17.66
C ILE A 836 16.40 7.89 16.24
N GLU A 837 16.60 9.18 15.93
CA GLU A 837 17.03 9.62 14.61
C GLU A 837 17.93 10.85 14.72
N SER A 838 19.08 10.78 14.04
CA SER A 838 20.09 11.83 14.02
C SER A 838 19.61 13.06 13.25
N LEU A 839 20.25 14.21 13.48
CA LEU A 839 19.95 15.40 12.66
C LEU A 839 20.40 15.19 11.22
N TYR A 840 21.55 14.52 11.02
CA TYR A 840 22.07 14.13 9.72
C TYR A 840 21.02 13.41 8.86
N ASP A 841 20.44 12.31 9.35
CA ASP A 841 19.50 11.49 8.59
C ASP A 841 18.24 12.27 8.16
N ARG A 842 17.82 13.24 8.97
CA ARG A 842 16.63 14.07 8.69
C ARG A 842 16.91 15.18 7.66
N LEU A 843 18.15 15.65 7.56
CA LEU A 843 18.55 16.71 6.65
C LEU A 843 18.83 16.20 5.23
N VAL A 844 19.42 15.01 5.10
CA VAL A 844 19.89 14.49 3.80
C VAL A 844 18.73 14.43 2.79
N GLY A 845 18.94 15.07 1.63
CA GLY A 845 17.99 15.08 0.54
C GLY A 845 16.78 16.00 0.75
N ARG A 846 16.87 16.98 1.65
CA ARG A 846 15.88 18.05 1.87
C ARG A 846 16.40 19.41 1.38
N PHE A 847 15.48 20.35 1.17
CA PHE A 847 15.80 21.72 0.83
C PHE A 847 15.75 22.62 2.06
N ALA A 848 16.77 23.45 2.27
CA ALA A 848 16.76 24.46 3.33
C ALA A 848 15.73 25.55 3.00
N ARG A 849 14.93 25.96 3.99
CA ARG A 849 13.99 27.09 3.85
C ARG A 849 14.61 28.41 4.27
N LYS A 850 15.52 28.39 5.24
CA LYS A 850 16.29 29.55 5.67
C LYS A 850 17.78 29.22 5.57
N THR A 851 18.57 30.24 5.28
CA THR A 851 20.03 30.15 5.25
C THR A 851 20.57 29.73 6.62
N VAL A 852 21.37 28.67 6.66
CA VAL A 852 22.02 28.16 7.87
C VAL A 852 23.43 28.73 7.94
N LYS A 853 23.79 29.30 9.09
CA LYS A 853 25.12 29.86 9.34
C LYS A 853 25.83 29.08 10.44
N HIS A 854 27.15 29.05 10.39
CA HIS A 854 27.98 28.50 11.46
C HIS A 854 27.79 29.33 12.74
N PRO A 855 27.59 28.72 13.93
CA PRO A 855 27.33 29.45 15.18
C PRO A 855 28.45 30.42 15.56
N GLU A 856 29.70 29.99 15.40
CA GLU A 856 30.88 30.78 15.81
C GLU A 856 31.45 31.69 14.70
N THR A 857 31.66 31.17 13.47
CA THR A 857 32.30 31.93 12.39
C THR A 857 31.33 32.82 11.59
N GLY A 858 30.03 32.54 11.64
CA GLY A 858 29.02 33.25 10.85
C GLY A 858 29.02 32.92 9.34
N GLU A 859 29.87 31.99 8.89
CA GLU A 859 29.91 31.53 7.50
C GLU A 859 28.60 30.85 7.10
N VAL A 860 28.18 31.05 5.85
CA VAL A 860 26.96 30.43 5.31
C VAL A 860 27.27 28.97 4.96
N LEU A 861 26.69 28.04 5.72
CA LEU A 861 26.82 26.60 5.48
C LEU A 861 25.87 26.16 4.35
N VAL A 862 24.63 26.64 4.36
CA VAL A 862 23.59 26.28 3.38
C VAL A 862 22.75 27.50 3.06
N SER A 863 22.55 27.77 1.77
CA SER A 863 21.70 28.86 1.28
C SER A 863 20.22 28.47 1.26
N GLU A 864 19.32 29.45 1.28
CA GLU A 864 17.89 29.22 1.07
C GLU A 864 17.63 28.50 -0.28
N ASN A 865 16.72 27.52 -0.26
CA ASN A 865 16.36 26.67 -1.40
C ASN A 865 17.52 25.86 -1.99
N GLN A 866 18.60 25.64 -1.25
CA GLN A 866 19.66 24.71 -1.60
C GLN A 866 19.32 23.30 -1.09
N LEU A 867 19.61 22.27 -1.92
CA LEU A 867 19.50 20.87 -1.52
C LEU A 867 20.65 20.52 -0.58
N ILE A 868 20.33 19.86 0.54
CA ILE A 868 21.31 19.38 1.51
C ILE A 868 21.77 17.98 1.10
N THR A 869 23.02 17.87 0.67
CA THR A 869 23.70 16.59 0.38
C THR A 869 24.31 16.00 1.65
N GLU A 870 24.78 14.75 1.59
CA GLU A 870 25.46 14.06 2.70
C GLU A 870 26.64 14.88 3.25
N ASP A 871 27.49 15.42 2.38
CA ASP A 871 28.69 16.15 2.79
C ASP A 871 28.32 17.45 3.51
N ILE A 872 27.29 18.15 3.02
CA ILE A 872 26.74 19.36 3.66
C ILE A 872 26.10 19.01 5.01
N ALA A 873 25.35 17.91 5.09
CA ALA A 873 24.72 17.48 6.34
C ALA A 873 25.77 17.17 7.43
N HIS A 874 26.89 16.53 7.06
CA HIS A 874 28.02 16.31 7.98
C HIS A 874 28.65 17.62 8.44
N ILE A 875 28.84 18.60 7.54
CA ILE A 875 29.36 19.92 7.92
C ILE A 875 28.42 20.61 8.92
N VAL A 876 27.11 20.56 8.68
CA VAL A 876 26.10 21.17 9.57
C VAL A 876 26.10 20.52 10.96
N GLU A 877 26.14 19.19 11.03
CA GLU A 877 26.17 18.46 12.30
C GLU A 877 27.49 18.68 13.07
N ASN A 878 28.64 18.64 12.38
CA ASN A 878 29.95 18.89 12.97
C ASN A 878 30.13 20.35 13.45
N SER A 879 29.39 21.29 12.85
CA SER A 879 29.38 22.71 13.26
C SER A 879 28.57 22.97 14.54
N GLY A 880 27.95 21.94 15.13
CA GLY A 880 27.19 22.05 16.38
C GLY A 880 25.80 22.69 16.24
N VAL A 881 25.25 22.74 15.03
CA VAL A 881 23.89 23.28 14.79
C VAL A 881 22.84 22.26 15.24
N GLU A 882 22.01 22.60 16.23
CA GLU A 882 21.00 21.67 16.76
C GLU A 882 19.67 21.65 15.99
N THR A 883 19.29 22.78 15.37
CA THR A 883 18.01 22.92 14.66
C THR A 883 18.17 23.61 13.31
N VAL A 884 17.42 23.14 12.32
CA VAL A 884 17.46 23.65 10.94
C VAL A 884 16.04 23.80 10.41
N ASN A 885 15.79 24.86 9.63
CA ASN A 885 14.49 25.10 9.01
C ASN A 885 14.48 24.55 7.57
N ILE A 886 13.67 23.52 7.32
CA ILE A 886 13.59 22.85 6.02
C ILE A 886 12.22 23.03 5.36
N ARG A 887 12.19 22.81 4.04
CA ARG A 887 10.93 22.61 3.31
C ARG A 887 10.44 21.18 3.51
N SER A 888 9.14 21.00 3.72
CA SER A 888 8.50 19.71 3.96
C SER A 888 7.21 19.57 3.14
N ALA A 889 6.75 18.34 2.96
CA ALA A 889 5.44 18.07 2.38
C ALA A 889 4.29 18.67 3.22
N PHE A 890 4.45 18.80 4.55
CA PHE A 890 3.44 19.36 5.44
C PHE A 890 3.01 20.79 5.07
N THR A 891 3.96 21.64 4.67
CA THR A 891 3.72 23.06 4.38
C THR A 891 3.42 23.34 2.90
N CYS A 892 3.37 22.31 2.05
CA CYS A 892 3.24 22.49 0.61
C CYS A 892 1.84 23.01 0.20
N ASN A 893 1.80 24.12 -0.56
CA ASN A 893 0.57 24.76 -1.05
C ASN A 893 0.00 24.16 -2.34
N THR A 894 0.68 23.20 -2.98
CA THR A 894 0.19 22.57 -4.22
C THR A 894 -1.16 21.89 -3.99
N ARG A 895 -2.15 22.20 -4.85
CA ARG A 895 -3.57 21.80 -4.71
C ARG A 895 -3.77 20.28 -4.62
N HIS A 896 -3.29 19.55 -5.63
CA HIS A 896 -3.45 18.09 -5.75
C HIS A 896 -2.11 17.38 -5.85
N GLY A 897 -1.29 17.46 -4.80
CA GLY A 897 0.02 16.85 -4.81
C GLY A 897 1.03 17.59 -3.96
N VAL A 898 2.30 17.41 -4.30
CA VAL A 898 3.45 18.10 -3.67
C VAL A 898 4.30 18.71 -4.79
N CYS A 899 5.08 19.75 -4.50
CA CYS A 899 6.07 20.28 -5.44
C CYS A 899 7.45 19.62 -5.26
N LYS A 900 8.31 19.71 -6.28
CA LYS A 900 9.67 19.13 -6.30
C LYS A 900 10.49 19.56 -5.08
N LYS A 901 10.54 20.86 -4.79
CA LYS A 901 11.32 21.41 -3.64
C LYS A 901 10.79 21.02 -2.26
N CYS A 902 9.49 20.88 -2.07
CA CYS A 902 8.92 20.45 -0.78
C CYS A 902 9.13 18.95 -0.52
N TYR A 903 9.27 18.13 -1.57
CA TYR A 903 9.53 16.69 -1.44
C TYR A 903 11.05 16.38 -1.32
N GLY A 904 11.87 17.06 -2.11
CA GLY A 904 13.33 16.89 -2.13
C GLY A 904 13.79 15.73 -3.00
N ARG A 905 14.81 15.01 -2.53
CA ARG A 905 15.45 13.90 -3.23
C ARG A 905 14.54 12.69 -3.40
N ASN A 906 14.59 12.05 -4.57
CA ASN A 906 14.03 10.74 -4.82
C ASN A 906 14.95 9.64 -4.27
N LEU A 907 14.48 8.90 -3.28
CA LEU A 907 15.26 7.85 -2.62
C LEU A 907 15.52 6.65 -3.54
N ALA A 908 14.73 6.45 -4.60
CA ALA A 908 14.91 5.34 -5.53
C ALA A 908 16.06 5.57 -6.54
N THR A 909 16.37 6.83 -6.86
CA THR A 909 17.39 7.19 -7.87
C THR A 909 18.59 7.92 -7.29
N GLY A 910 18.47 8.52 -6.10
CA GLY A 910 19.51 9.35 -5.49
C GLY A 910 19.56 10.79 -6.05
N THR A 911 18.68 11.13 -7.00
CA THR A 911 18.58 12.45 -7.63
C THR A 911 17.35 13.20 -7.14
N ASP A 912 17.16 14.45 -7.58
CA ASP A 912 15.91 15.18 -7.31
C ASP A 912 14.69 14.44 -7.90
N VAL A 913 13.52 14.64 -7.27
CA VAL A 913 12.27 14.05 -7.77
C VAL A 913 11.80 14.72 -9.05
N GLU A 914 11.26 13.95 -9.99
CA GLU A 914 10.70 14.50 -11.22
C GLU A 914 9.21 14.82 -11.12
N VAL A 915 8.74 15.73 -11.96
CA VAL A 915 7.31 16.05 -12.05
C VAL A 915 6.57 14.85 -12.63
N GLY A 916 5.52 14.39 -11.96
CA GLY A 916 4.75 13.21 -12.33
C GLY A 916 5.03 11.98 -11.47
N GLU A 917 6.00 12.05 -10.56
CA GLU A 917 6.30 10.93 -9.68
C GLU A 917 5.15 10.66 -8.70
N ALA A 918 4.72 9.39 -8.62
CA ALA A 918 3.62 8.93 -7.77
C ALA A 918 4.09 8.71 -6.31
N VAL A 919 4.57 9.78 -5.67
CA VAL A 919 5.17 9.75 -4.33
C VAL A 919 4.23 9.21 -3.26
N GLY A 920 2.91 9.41 -3.39
CA GLY A 920 1.94 8.84 -2.45
C GLY A 920 1.87 7.31 -2.47
N ILE A 921 1.98 6.69 -3.65
CA ILE A 921 2.03 5.21 -3.76
C ILE A 921 3.35 4.69 -3.19
N ILE A 922 4.46 5.37 -3.47
CA ILE A 922 5.79 4.98 -2.95
C ILE A 922 5.79 5.05 -1.42
N ALA A 923 5.25 6.11 -0.85
CA ALA A 923 5.13 6.28 0.60
C ALA A 923 4.25 5.18 1.23
N ALA A 924 3.08 4.92 0.65
CA ALA A 924 2.17 3.88 1.14
C ALA A 924 2.79 2.48 1.11
N GLN A 925 3.53 2.14 0.05
CA GLN A 925 4.25 0.87 -0.05
C GLN A 925 5.42 0.79 0.94
N SER A 926 6.19 1.87 1.08
CA SER A 926 7.36 1.92 1.98
C SER A 926 6.98 1.78 3.45
N ILE A 927 5.80 2.27 3.83
CA ILE A 927 5.23 2.09 5.18
C ILE A 927 4.60 0.69 5.32
N GLY A 928 3.93 0.21 4.28
CA GLY A 928 3.18 -1.04 4.28
C GLY A 928 4.03 -2.31 4.26
N GLU A 929 5.08 -2.35 3.43
CA GLU A 929 5.94 -3.53 3.23
C GLU A 929 6.58 -4.04 4.53
N PRO A 930 7.20 -3.18 5.37
CA PRO A 930 7.74 -3.64 6.64
C PRO A 930 6.67 -4.03 7.66
N GLY A 931 5.39 -3.73 7.41
CA GLY A 931 4.28 -4.16 8.27
C GLY A 931 4.20 -5.67 8.48
N THR A 932 4.62 -6.46 7.49
CA THR A 932 4.78 -7.93 7.64
C THR A 932 5.87 -8.25 8.68
N GLN A 933 7.01 -7.57 8.62
CA GLN A 933 8.15 -7.75 9.52
C GLN A 933 7.84 -7.28 10.95
N LEU A 934 7.18 -6.12 11.11
CA LEU A 934 6.75 -5.59 12.40
C LEU A 934 5.87 -6.59 13.15
N THR A 935 5.05 -7.33 12.40
CA THR A 935 4.16 -8.30 13.00
C THR A 935 4.85 -9.62 13.36
N MET A 936 6.00 -9.89 12.72
CA MET A 936 6.85 -11.05 13.01
C MET A 936 7.91 -10.78 14.09
N ARG A 937 8.19 -9.54 14.49
CA ARG A 937 9.23 -9.22 15.50
C ARG A 937 8.71 -8.92 16.89
N THR A 938 7.42 -8.62 17.04
CA THR A 938 6.70 -8.49 18.34
C THR A 938 6.70 -9.76 19.21
N PHE A 939 7.40 -10.82 18.82
CA PHE A 939 7.48 -12.08 19.53
C PHE A 939 8.58 -12.12 20.61
N HIS A 940 9.62 -11.28 20.48
CA HIS A 940 10.77 -11.32 21.39
C HIS A 940 10.57 -10.45 22.64
N THR A 941 9.81 -9.37 22.52
CA THR A 941 9.27 -8.62 23.66
C THR A 941 7.92 -9.25 24.02
N GLY A 942 7.81 -9.88 25.19
CA GLY A 942 6.61 -10.61 25.61
C GLY A 942 5.38 -9.69 25.77
N GLY A 943 4.71 -9.35 24.65
CA GLY A 943 3.59 -8.40 24.58
C GLY A 943 2.28 -8.82 25.24
N VAL A 944 2.34 -9.72 26.23
CA VAL A 944 1.19 -10.04 27.12
C VAL A 944 1.53 -9.74 28.59
N ALA A 945 2.81 -9.55 28.94
CA ALA A 945 3.24 -9.25 30.30
C ALA A 945 3.89 -7.87 30.33
N GLY A 946 3.16 -6.83 30.76
CA GLY A 946 3.75 -5.55 31.12
C GLY A 946 2.86 -4.33 30.92
N ASP A 947 2.69 -3.89 29.67
CA ASP A 947 2.26 -2.51 29.42
C ASP A 947 0.90 -2.41 28.71
N ASP A 948 0.04 -1.52 29.19
CA ASP A 948 -1.26 -1.15 28.56
C ASP A 948 -1.10 -0.39 27.22
N ILE A 949 0.13 -0.28 26.72
CA ILE A 949 0.52 0.42 25.49
C ILE A 949 0.64 -0.59 24.33
N THR A 950 -0.06 -0.31 23.24
CA THR A 950 0.01 -1.12 22.02
C THR A 950 1.41 -1.05 21.38
N GLN A 951 1.95 -2.19 20.94
CA GLN A 951 3.25 -2.28 20.24
C GLN A 951 3.09 -2.83 18.81
N GLY A 952 4.08 -2.59 17.96
CA GLY A 952 4.16 -3.14 16.60
C GLY A 952 3.06 -2.66 15.64
N LEU A 953 2.56 -3.57 14.78
CA LEU A 953 1.55 -3.24 13.76
C LEU A 953 0.22 -2.68 14.33
N PRO A 954 -0.35 -3.23 15.43
CA PRO A 954 -1.55 -2.65 16.05
C PRO A 954 -1.40 -1.16 16.41
N ARG A 955 -0.22 -0.75 16.89
CA ARG A 955 0.07 0.66 17.22
C ARG A 955 0.05 1.54 15.97
N ILE A 956 0.71 1.10 14.90
CA ILE A 956 0.69 1.82 13.61
C ILE A 956 -0.74 1.96 13.07
N GLN A 957 -1.56 0.90 13.17
CA GLN A 957 -2.96 0.95 12.75
C GLN A 957 -3.80 1.92 13.59
N GLU A 958 -3.55 1.98 14.89
CA GLU A 958 -4.21 2.90 15.83
C GLU A 958 -3.90 4.37 15.47
N ILE A 959 -2.62 4.67 15.21
CA ILE A 959 -2.14 6.00 14.83
C ILE A 959 -2.76 6.44 13.49
N PHE A 960 -2.62 5.65 12.42
CA PHE A 960 -3.12 6.05 11.09
C PHE A 960 -4.65 6.07 11.00
N GLU A 961 -5.38 5.32 11.83
CA GLU A 961 -6.84 5.44 11.91
C GLU A 961 -7.30 6.57 12.84
N ALA A 962 -6.38 7.32 13.45
CA ALA A 962 -6.65 8.36 14.44
C ALA A 962 -7.66 7.86 15.50
N ARG A 963 -7.42 6.64 16.00
CA ARG A 963 -8.22 6.03 17.06
C ARG A 963 -7.76 6.55 18.41
N ASN A 964 -8.68 6.53 19.37
CA ASN A 964 -8.35 6.88 20.73
C ASN A 964 -7.46 5.78 21.32
N PRO A 965 -6.33 6.13 21.94
CA PRO A 965 -5.39 5.17 22.50
C PRO A 965 -6.00 4.41 23.68
N LYS A 966 -5.61 3.15 23.87
CA LYS A 966 -6.05 2.35 25.04
C LYS A 966 -5.53 2.91 26.37
N GLY A 967 -4.22 3.17 26.46
CA GLY A 967 -3.60 3.88 27.58
C GLY A 967 -3.48 5.37 27.27
N GLN A 968 -4.58 6.11 27.36
CA GLN A 968 -4.62 7.54 27.03
C GLN A 968 -3.91 8.37 28.10
N ALA A 969 -2.91 9.15 27.69
CA ALA A 969 -2.26 10.14 28.54
C ALA A 969 -3.13 11.39 28.65
N VAL A 970 -3.24 11.93 29.86
CA VAL A 970 -3.96 13.18 30.11
C VAL A 970 -3.04 14.36 29.75
N ILE A 971 -3.53 15.31 28.96
CA ILE A 971 -2.78 16.52 28.56
C ILE A 971 -3.35 17.78 29.22
N SER A 972 -2.51 18.77 29.48
CA SER A 972 -2.99 20.08 29.97
C SER A 972 -3.59 20.90 28.82
N GLU A 973 -4.79 21.46 28.98
CA GLU A 973 -5.37 22.43 28.04
C GLU A 973 -4.85 23.87 28.24
N ILE A 974 -4.20 24.16 29.38
CA ILE A 974 -3.72 25.50 29.74
C ILE A 974 -2.22 25.51 30.07
N ASP A 975 -1.59 26.66 29.85
CA ASP A 975 -0.26 26.98 30.35
C ASP A 975 -0.35 27.33 31.85
N GLY A 976 0.63 26.92 32.65
CA GLY A 976 0.66 27.24 34.07
C GLY A 976 1.65 26.43 34.88
N VAL A 977 1.48 26.47 36.20
CA VAL A 977 2.28 25.71 37.17
C VAL A 977 1.40 24.67 37.85
N ILE A 978 1.96 23.49 38.14
CA ILE A 978 1.24 22.49 38.94
C ILE A 978 1.15 22.98 40.38
N ALA A 979 -0.06 23.30 40.82
CA ALA A 979 -0.32 23.82 42.15
C ALA A 979 -0.42 22.69 43.19
N ALA A 980 -1.14 21.62 42.86
CA ALA A 980 -1.37 20.50 43.78
C ALA A 980 -1.65 19.19 43.03
N ILE A 981 -1.30 18.08 43.68
CA ILE A 981 -1.66 16.72 43.28
C ILE A 981 -2.47 16.15 44.44
N ASN A 982 -3.77 15.98 44.24
CA ASN A 982 -4.70 15.54 45.29
C ASN A 982 -5.06 14.07 45.08
N ASP A 983 -4.96 13.27 46.13
CA ASP A 983 -5.44 11.88 46.11
C ASP A 983 -6.89 11.83 46.62
N VAL A 984 -7.84 11.55 45.71
CA VAL A 984 -9.28 11.47 46.04
C VAL A 984 -9.75 10.03 45.84
N LYS A 985 -9.85 9.24 46.92
CA LYS A 985 -10.31 7.83 47.00
C LYS A 985 -9.90 6.92 45.81
N ASP A 986 -10.56 7.06 44.65
CA ASP A 986 -10.38 6.21 43.46
C ASP A 986 -9.67 6.90 42.27
N ARG A 987 -9.16 8.15 42.43
CA ARG A 987 -8.44 8.88 41.37
C ARG A 987 -7.47 9.91 41.93
N GLN A 988 -6.42 10.22 41.17
CA GLN A 988 -5.56 11.37 41.45
C GLN A 988 -6.06 12.58 40.66
N GLU A 989 -5.96 13.78 41.22
CA GLU A 989 -6.33 15.02 40.55
C GLU A 989 -5.13 15.97 40.50
N VAL A 990 -4.76 16.41 39.30
CA VAL A 990 -3.69 17.41 39.10
C VAL A 990 -4.32 18.76 38.84
N VAL A 991 -3.99 19.74 39.68
CA VAL A 991 -4.46 21.13 39.54
C VAL A 991 -3.37 21.95 38.86
N VAL A 992 -3.67 22.46 37.67
CA VAL A 992 -2.81 23.40 36.94
C VAL A 992 -3.33 24.81 37.16
N GLN A 993 -2.49 25.67 37.71
CA GLN A 993 -2.80 27.08 37.94
C GLN A 993 -2.17 27.92 36.82
N GLY A 994 -3.00 28.47 35.93
CA GLY A 994 -2.60 29.47 34.96
C GLY A 994 -2.74 30.89 35.50
N GLU A 995 -2.44 31.87 34.65
CA GLU A 995 -2.58 33.30 34.99
C GLU A 995 -4.05 33.75 35.13
N VAL A 996 -4.96 33.16 34.33
CA VAL A 996 -6.37 33.57 34.26
C VAL A 996 -7.30 32.53 34.90
N GLU A 997 -7.05 31.24 34.70
CA GLU A 997 -7.88 30.15 35.20
C GLU A 997 -7.06 29.03 35.84
N ALA A 998 -7.66 28.38 36.84
CA ALA A 998 -7.14 27.14 37.43
C ALA A 998 -7.99 25.98 36.91
N ARG A 999 -7.35 24.91 36.45
CA ARG A 999 -8.07 23.74 35.91
C ARG A 999 -7.57 22.45 36.53
N THR A 1000 -8.52 21.60 36.90
CA THR A 1000 -8.26 20.29 37.53
C THR A 1000 -8.45 19.16 36.54
N TYR A 1001 -7.46 18.27 36.44
CA TYR A 1001 -7.47 17.10 35.57
C TYR A 1001 -7.55 15.82 36.42
N ALA A 1002 -8.54 14.97 36.13
CA ALA A 1002 -8.69 13.67 36.78
C ALA A 1002 -7.83 12.61 36.09
N ILE A 1003 -7.03 11.90 36.88
CA ILE A 1003 -6.09 10.88 36.42
C ILE A 1003 -6.63 9.49 36.80
N PRO A 1004 -6.73 8.57 35.83
CA PRO A 1004 -7.12 7.18 36.09
C PRO A 1004 -6.17 6.48 37.09
N TYR A 1005 -6.76 5.68 37.99
CA TYR A 1005 -6.00 4.87 38.95
C TYR A 1005 -5.10 3.87 38.22
N GLY A 1006 -3.77 3.95 38.45
CA GLY A 1006 -2.76 3.12 37.80
C GLY A 1006 -1.89 3.85 36.76
N ALA A 1007 -2.28 5.04 36.29
CA ALA A 1007 -1.44 5.85 35.42
C ALA A 1007 -0.32 6.54 36.21
N ARG A 1008 0.93 6.39 35.78
CA ARG A 1008 2.08 7.05 36.41
C ARG A 1008 2.15 8.52 36.02
N LEU A 1009 2.35 9.40 36.99
CA LEU A 1009 2.55 10.83 36.79
C LEU A 1009 3.94 11.13 36.20
N LYS A 1010 3.99 12.01 35.20
CA LYS A 1010 5.25 12.52 34.61
C LYS A 1010 5.71 13.85 35.21
N VAL A 1011 4.90 14.43 36.08
CA VAL A 1011 4.99 15.82 36.47
C VAL A 1011 5.04 15.98 37.98
N THR A 1012 5.72 17.04 38.44
CA THR A 1012 5.89 17.33 39.88
C THR A 1012 5.26 18.66 40.28
N PRO A 1013 4.83 18.83 41.55
CA PRO A 1013 4.34 20.11 42.05
C PRO A 1013 5.38 21.22 41.87
N GLY A 1014 4.95 22.40 41.40
CA GLY A 1014 5.83 23.53 41.10
C GLY A 1014 6.48 23.50 39.71
N GLN A 1015 6.30 22.45 38.91
CA GLN A 1015 6.82 22.39 37.54
C GLN A 1015 6.00 23.29 36.60
N PRO A 1016 6.64 24.13 35.77
CA PRO A 1016 5.95 24.87 34.71
C PRO A 1016 5.60 23.93 33.55
N ILE A 1017 4.37 24.10 33.03
CA ILE A 1017 3.78 23.26 31.99
C ILE A 1017 3.19 24.15 30.89
N SER A 1018 3.44 23.75 29.65
CA SER A 1018 2.79 24.33 28.49
C SER A 1018 1.51 23.56 28.14
N HIS A 1019 0.55 24.23 27.51
CA HIS A 1019 -0.62 23.61 26.93
C HIS A 1019 -0.22 22.51 25.93
N GLY A 1020 -0.97 21.41 25.92
CA GLY A 1020 -0.72 20.20 25.14
C GLY A 1020 0.29 19.22 25.73
N LYS A 1021 0.97 19.56 26.83
CA LYS A 1021 1.96 18.67 27.46
C LYS A 1021 1.29 17.57 28.28
N GLU A 1022 1.86 16.37 28.23
CA GLU A 1022 1.42 15.18 28.96
C GLU A 1022 1.65 15.29 30.48
N LEU A 1023 0.62 14.95 31.26
CA LEU A 1023 0.65 14.89 32.72
C LEU A 1023 0.95 13.47 33.22
N THR A 1024 0.56 12.46 32.45
CA THR A 1024 0.71 11.03 32.78
C THR A 1024 1.48 10.29 31.70
N GLU A 1025 2.03 9.13 32.06
CA GLU A 1025 2.55 8.17 31.10
C GLU A 1025 1.42 7.58 30.23
N GLY A 1026 1.72 7.33 28.96
CA GLY A 1026 0.76 6.78 28.00
C GLY A 1026 0.89 7.40 26.61
N SER A 1027 -0.13 7.16 25.79
CA SER A 1027 -0.24 7.70 24.43
C SER A 1027 -1.19 8.89 24.40
N ILE A 1028 -0.84 9.94 23.67
CA ILE A 1028 -1.68 11.13 23.52
C ILE A 1028 -2.80 10.84 22.50
N ASP A 1029 -4.03 11.31 22.75
CA ASP A 1029 -5.08 11.32 21.72
C ASP A 1029 -4.79 12.44 20.71
N PRO A 1030 -4.49 12.12 19.43
CA PRO A 1030 -4.18 13.13 18.43
C PRO A 1030 -5.32 14.14 18.18
N LYS A 1031 -6.58 13.77 18.42
CA LYS A 1031 -7.73 14.68 18.25
C LYS A 1031 -7.83 15.70 19.38
N GLU A 1032 -7.50 15.26 20.59
CA GLU A 1032 -7.45 16.13 21.77
C GLU A 1032 -6.28 17.10 21.61
N LEU A 1033 -5.11 16.60 21.20
CA LEU A 1033 -3.94 17.42 20.91
C LEU A 1033 -4.27 18.50 19.87
N LEU A 1034 -4.94 18.16 18.75
CA LEU A 1034 -5.34 19.14 17.73
C LEU A 1034 -6.29 20.21 18.26
N LYS A 1035 -7.13 19.88 19.25
CA LYS A 1035 -8.08 20.82 19.84
C LYS A 1035 -7.38 21.81 20.77
N VAL A 1036 -6.31 21.36 21.44
CA VAL A 1036 -5.57 22.13 22.46
C VAL A 1036 -4.45 22.97 21.85
N THR A 1037 -3.67 22.40 20.93
CA THR A 1037 -2.49 23.06 20.34
C THR A 1037 -2.79 23.53 18.91
N ASP A 1038 -2.06 23.01 17.92
CA ASP A 1038 -2.12 23.41 16.52
C ASP A 1038 -1.89 22.21 15.58
N ILE A 1039 -1.94 22.48 14.27
CA ILE A 1039 -1.71 21.45 13.24
C ILE A 1039 -0.26 20.97 13.27
N THR A 1040 0.70 21.87 13.49
CA THR A 1040 2.13 21.59 13.42
C THR A 1040 2.53 20.60 14.51
N ALA A 1041 2.12 20.84 15.75
CA ALA A 1041 2.40 19.97 16.88
C ALA A 1041 1.81 18.56 16.68
N VAL A 1042 0.61 18.45 16.13
CA VAL A 1042 -0.02 17.15 15.83
C VAL A 1042 0.72 16.40 14.73
N GLN A 1043 1.14 17.10 13.67
CA GLN A 1043 1.91 16.49 12.58
C GLN A 1043 3.26 15.96 13.05
N GLU A 1044 3.97 16.76 13.86
CA GLU A 1044 5.24 16.36 14.46
C GLU A 1044 5.07 15.19 15.43
N TYR A 1045 4.04 15.21 16.28
CA TYR A 1045 3.71 14.11 17.18
C TYR A 1045 3.47 12.81 16.41
N LEU A 1046 2.63 12.84 15.37
CA LEU A 1046 2.33 11.67 14.55
C LEU A 1046 3.57 11.14 13.83
N LEU A 1047 4.42 12.03 13.29
CA LEU A 1047 5.68 11.64 12.65
C LEU A 1047 6.60 10.93 13.66
N ARG A 1048 6.80 11.53 14.84
CA ARG A 1048 7.66 10.99 15.89
C ARG A 1048 7.20 9.62 16.37
N GLU A 1049 5.91 9.46 16.65
CA GLU A 1049 5.34 8.19 17.11
C GLU A 1049 5.47 7.07 16.08
N VAL A 1050 5.22 7.37 14.80
CA VAL A 1050 5.39 6.39 13.73
C VAL A 1050 6.86 5.99 13.60
N GLN A 1051 7.78 6.95 13.55
CA GLN A 1051 9.20 6.66 13.43
C GLN A 1051 9.73 5.85 14.62
N LYS A 1052 9.34 6.22 15.83
CA LYS A 1052 9.68 5.48 17.05
C LYS A 1052 9.34 3.99 16.90
N VAL A 1053 8.13 3.66 16.47
CA VAL A 1053 7.69 2.25 16.33
C VAL A 1053 8.50 1.48 15.28
N TYR A 1054 8.84 2.09 14.15
CA TYR A 1054 9.65 1.43 13.11
C TYR A 1054 11.11 1.26 13.56
N ARG A 1055 11.71 2.30 14.15
CA ARG A 1055 13.11 2.30 14.62
C ARG A 1055 13.33 1.33 15.78
N MET A 1056 12.42 1.27 16.76
CA MET A 1056 12.46 0.26 17.85
C MET A 1056 12.43 -1.18 17.31
N GLN A 1057 11.88 -1.39 16.11
CA GLN A 1057 11.82 -2.71 15.46
C GLN A 1057 12.98 -2.93 14.48
N GLY A 1058 13.93 -2.00 14.41
CA GLY A 1058 15.10 -2.06 13.54
C GLY A 1058 14.77 -1.92 12.06
N VAL A 1059 13.70 -1.17 11.74
CA VAL A 1059 13.31 -0.84 10.36
C VAL A 1059 13.49 0.66 10.16
N GLU A 1060 14.21 1.02 9.10
CA GLU A 1060 14.42 2.41 8.71
C GLU A 1060 13.51 2.79 7.55
N ILE A 1061 12.85 3.94 7.67
CA ILE A 1061 11.95 4.51 6.65
C ILE A 1061 12.22 6.00 6.59
N GLY A 1062 12.25 6.58 5.40
CA GLY A 1062 12.41 8.03 5.25
C GLY A 1062 11.20 8.83 5.78
N ASP A 1063 11.47 9.89 6.55
CA ASP A 1063 10.48 10.82 7.12
C ASP A 1063 9.43 11.31 6.11
N LYS A 1064 9.87 11.60 4.87
CA LYS A 1064 9.01 12.13 3.80
C LYS A 1064 7.82 11.23 3.49
N HIS A 1065 7.97 9.91 3.63
CA HIS A 1065 6.89 8.97 3.39
C HIS A 1065 5.78 9.13 4.44
N VAL A 1066 6.16 9.29 5.70
CA VAL A 1066 5.22 9.52 6.80
C VAL A 1066 4.58 10.91 6.69
N GLU A 1067 5.36 11.94 6.35
CA GLU A 1067 4.85 13.29 6.12
C GLU A 1067 3.76 13.32 5.05
N VAL A 1068 3.97 12.63 3.93
CA VAL A 1068 3.00 12.55 2.83
C VAL A 1068 1.69 11.88 3.30
N MET A 1069 1.76 10.82 4.12
CA MET A 1069 0.57 10.17 4.67
C MET A 1069 -0.17 11.05 5.68
N VAL A 1070 0.55 11.61 6.65
CA VAL A 1070 -0.04 12.45 7.71
C VAL A 1070 -0.66 13.71 7.12
N ARG A 1071 -0.09 14.27 6.05
CA ARG A 1071 -0.70 15.37 5.28
C ARG A 1071 -2.10 14.99 4.79
N GLN A 1072 -2.32 13.77 4.29
CA GLN A 1072 -3.65 13.33 3.83
C GLN A 1072 -4.68 13.21 4.96
N MET A 1073 -4.24 12.96 6.18
CA MET A 1073 -5.13 12.87 7.36
C MET A 1073 -5.68 14.24 7.80
N LEU A 1074 -5.02 15.34 7.43
CA LEU A 1074 -5.33 16.71 7.85
C LEU A 1074 -5.77 17.64 6.70
N ARG A 1075 -6.19 17.09 5.55
CA ARG A 1075 -6.59 17.88 4.37
C ARG A 1075 -7.90 18.65 4.49
N LYS A 1076 -8.73 18.33 5.49
CA LYS A 1076 -10.08 18.88 5.61
C LYS A 1076 -10.22 19.83 6.78
N VAL A 1077 -11.10 20.82 6.58
CA VAL A 1077 -11.56 21.76 7.60
C VAL A 1077 -13.07 21.62 7.78
N ARG A 1078 -13.54 21.77 9.01
CA ARG A 1078 -14.96 21.84 9.34
C ARG A 1078 -15.35 23.29 9.55
N VAL A 1079 -16.29 23.77 8.75
CA VAL A 1079 -16.85 25.13 8.88
C VAL A 1079 -17.55 25.26 10.23
N SER A 1080 -17.11 26.19 11.07
CA SER A 1080 -17.77 26.54 12.33
C SER A 1080 -18.88 27.56 12.10
N ASP A 1081 -18.56 28.62 11.36
CA ASP A 1081 -19.48 29.66 10.97
C ASP A 1081 -19.32 29.92 9.46
N ALA A 1082 -20.46 29.98 8.77
CA ALA A 1082 -20.50 30.22 7.33
C ALA A 1082 -20.23 31.69 6.97
N GLY A 1083 -20.41 32.62 7.91
CA GLY A 1083 -20.36 34.06 7.60
C GLY A 1083 -21.32 34.40 6.47
N GLU A 1084 -20.85 35.21 5.51
CA GLU A 1084 -21.60 35.55 4.29
C GLU A 1084 -21.13 34.77 3.04
N THR A 1085 -20.55 33.59 3.24
CA THR A 1085 -20.17 32.70 2.14
C THR A 1085 -21.30 31.74 1.77
N ASP A 1086 -21.20 31.10 0.61
CA ASP A 1086 -22.17 30.09 0.15
C ASP A 1086 -22.01 28.72 0.84
N VAL A 1087 -21.13 28.60 1.83
CA VAL A 1087 -20.83 27.32 2.50
C VAL A 1087 -21.79 27.08 3.66
N LEU A 1088 -22.05 25.81 3.96
CA LEU A 1088 -22.91 25.44 5.07
C LEU A 1088 -22.13 25.20 6.38
N PRO A 1089 -22.67 25.62 7.53
CA PRO A 1089 -22.06 25.35 8.83
C PRO A 1089 -22.02 23.84 9.12
N GLY A 1090 -20.89 23.36 9.63
CA GLY A 1090 -20.64 21.95 9.94
C GLY A 1090 -20.19 21.10 8.75
N THR A 1091 -20.15 21.65 7.52
CA THR A 1091 -19.65 20.92 6.36
C THR A 1091 -18.13 20.73 6.41
N LEU A 1092 -17.68 19.62 5.83
CA LEU A 1092 -16.27 19.29 5.67
C LEU A 1092 -15.82 19.68 4.26
N LEU A 1093 -14.96 20.69 4.18
CA LEU A 1093 -14.39 21.18 2.93
C LEU A 1093 -12.88 20.87 2.88
N ASP A 1094 -12.33 20.75 1.68
CA ASP A 1094 -10.87 20.78 1.50
C ASP A 1094 -10.37 22.20 1.85
N ILE A 1095 -9.17 22.29 2.42
CA ILE A 1095 -8.49 23.56 2.73
C ILE A 1095 -8.49 24.52 1.53
N HIS A 1096 -8.24 24.00 0.32
CA HIS A 1096 -8.20 24.83 -0.90
C HIS A 1096 -9.57 25.39 -1.28
N GLN A 1097 -10.62 24.56 -1.19
CA GLN A 1097 -11.99 24.99 -1.48
C GLN A 1097 -12.46 26.06 -0.48
N PHE A 1098 -12.12 25.88 0.80
CA PHE A 1098 -12.42 26.85 1.86
C PHE A 1098 -11.67 28.17 1.64
N THR A 1099 -10.38 28.10 1.28
CA THR A 1099 -9.55 29.28 1.01
C THR A 1099 -10.06 30.06 -0.20
N ASP A 1100 -10.40 29.38 -1.29
CA ASP A 1100 -10.96 29.99 -2.51
C ASP A 1100 -12.33 30.64 -2.24
N ALA A 1101 -13.19 30.03 -1.42
CA ALA A 1101 -14.47 30.59 -1.03
C ALA A 1101 -14.30 31.89 -0.21
N ASN A 1102 -13.39 31.87 0.76
CA ASN A 1102 -13.11 33.05 1.60
C ASN A 1102 -12.45 34.18 0.80
N ALA A 1103 -11.50 33.87 -0.09
CA ALA A 1103 -10.84 34.86 -0.93
C ALA A 1103 -11.86 35.64 -1.78
N LYS A 1104 -12.84 34.95 -2.38
CA LYS A 1104 -13.92 35.58 -3.18
C LYS A 1104 -14.79 36.54 -2.37
N VAL A 1105 -15.07 36.23 -1.11
CA VAL A 1105 -15.93 37.03 -0.23
C VAL A 1105 -15.16 38.20 0.38
N LEU A 1106 -13.89 37.99 0.74
CA LEU A 1106 -12.98 39.05 1.21
C LEU A 1106 -12.80 40.16 0.16
N LEU A 1107 -12.65 39.80 -1.12
CA LEU A 1107 -12.57 40.78 -2.21
C LEU A 1107 -13.82 41.65 -2.35
N LYS A 1108 -14.98 41.18 -1.85
CA LYS A 1108 -16.24 41.93 -1.82
C LYS A 1108 -16.46 42.71 -0.52
N GLY A 1109 -15.50 42.70 0.42
CA GLY A 1109 -15.60 43.39 1.71
C GLY A 1109 -16.59 42.75 2.70
N LYS A 1110 -16.98 41.50 2.49
CA LYS A 1110 -17.96 40.76 3.31
C LYS A 1110 -17.26 39.87 4.36
N GLN A 1111 -18.02 39.42 5.36
CA GLN A 1111 -17.49 38.52 6.40
C GLN A 1111 -17.20 37.10 5.85
N PRO A 1112 -15.95 36.61 5.90
CA PRO A 1112 -15.60 35.26 5.44
C PRO A 1112 -16.07 34.17 6.41
N ALA A 1113 -16.07 32.92 5.95
CA ALA A 1113 -16.35 31.78 6.80
C ALA A 1113 -15.18 31.48 7.75
N THR A 1114 -15.50 30.95 8.93
CA THR A 1114 -14.52 30.42 9.89
C THR A 1114 -14.60 28.90 9.93
N ALA A 1115 -13.46 28.24 10.10
CA ALA A 1115 -13.39 26.78 10.15
C ALA A 1115 -12.30 26.30 11.11
N ARG A 1116 -12.43 25.05 11.57
CA ARG A 1116 -11.41 24.35 12.35
C ARG A 1116 -10.85 23.17 11.56
N PRO A 1117 -9.53 22.92 11.59
CA PRO A 1117 -8.96 21.73 10.97
C PRO A 1117 -9.51 20.46 11.62
N VAL A 1118 -9.61 19.38 10.84
CA VAL A 1118 -10.03 18.08 11.36
C VAL A 1118 -9.01 17.01 11.03
N LEU A 1119 -8.68 16.19 12.02
CA LEU A 1119 -7.92 14.96 11.84
C LEU A 1119 -8.87 13.81 11.51
N LEU A 1120 -8.64 13.16 10.37
CA LEU A 1120 -9.39 12.00 9.92
C LEU A 1120 -8.46 10.78 9.83
N GLY A 1121 -8.95 9.62 10.29
CA GLY A 1121 -8.29 8.35 10.03
C GLY A 1121 -8.27 8.02 8.53
N ILE A 1122 -7.28 7.28 8.07
CA ILE A 1122 -7.07 6.97 6.64
C ILE A 1122 -8.29 6.34 5.95
N THR A 1123 -9.05 5.47 6.65
CA THR A 1123 -10.27 4.86 6.09
C THR A 1123 -11.35 5.91 5.86
N LYS A 1124 -11.51 6.85 6.79
CA LYS A 1124 -12.51 7.93 6.69
C LYS A 1124 -12.10 8.97 5.66
N ALA A 1125 -10.83 9.35 5.60
CA ALA A 1125 -10.28 10.25 4.59
C ALA A 1125 -10.50 9.71 3.16
N SER A 1126 -10.26 8.42 2.94
CA SER A 1126 -10.45 7.75 1.63
C SER A 1126 -11.92 7.77 1.15
N LEU A 1127 -12.88 7.70 2.08
CA LEU A 1127 -14.32 7.74 1.77
C LEU A 1127 -14.84 9.15 1.47
N GLU A 1128 -14.20 10.18 2.04
CA GLU A 1128 -14.58 11.58 1.89
C GLU A 1128 -13.80 12.27 0.76
N THR A 1129 -13.35 11.51 -0.25
CA THR A 1129 -12.68 12.05 -1.44
C THR A 1129 -13.67 12.74 -2.38
N ASP A 1130 -13.17 13.64 -3.23
CA ASP A 1130 -14.02 14.36 -4.19
C ASP A 1130 -14.57 13.42 -5.27
N SER A 1131 -13.75 12.48 -5.75
CA SER A 1131 -14.15 11.43 -6.70
C SER A 1131 -15.02 10.36 -6.02
N PHE A 1132 -16.25 10.23 -6.51
CA PHE A 1132 -17.13 9.16 -6.06
C PHE A 1132 -16.72 7.79 -6.62
N LEU A 1133 -16.03 7.73 -7.78
CA LEU A 1133 -15.56 6.47 -8.36
C LEU A 1133 -14.46 5.85 -7.49
N SER A 1134 -13.51 6.67 -7.03
CA SER A 1134 -12.46 6.22 -6.13
C SER A 1134 -13.04 5.72 -4.81
N ALA A 1135 -13.90 6.52 -4.15
CA ALA A 1135 -14.54 6.14 -2.89
C ALA A 1135 -15.40 4.86 -3.02
N ALA A 1136 -16.18 4.74 -4.10
CA ALA A 1136 -17.09 3.59 -4.32
C ALA A 1136 -16.34 2.27 -4.53
N SER A 1137 -15.13 2.31 -5.10
CA SER A 1137 -14.27 1.14 -5.28
C SER A 1137 -13.64 0.63 -3.97
N PHE A 1138 -13.48 1.54 -3.00
CA PHE A 1138 -12.89 1.24 -1.71
C PHE A 1138 -13.91 0.57 -0.79
N GLN A 1139 -14.85 1.28 -0.17
CA GLN A 1139 -15.82 0.70 0.76
C GLN A 1139 -17.21 1.31 0.59
N GLU A 1140 -18.23 0.63 1.11
CA GLU A 1140 -19.61 1.13 1.17
C GLU A 1140 -20.15 1.70 -0.16
N THR A 1141 -19.86 0.99 -1.26
CA THR A 1141 -20.21 1.38 -2.64
C THR A 1141 -21.62 1.93 -2.78
N THR A 1142 -22.62 1.31 -2.14
CA THR A 1142 -24.02 1.75 -2.20
C THR A 1142 -24.24 3.10 -1.50
N ARG A 1143 -23.61 3.34 -0.35
CA ARG A 1143 -23.70 4.62 0.38
C ARG A 1143 -23.10 5.77 -0.44
N VAL A 1144 -21.91 5.54 -1.01
CA VAL A 1144 -21.21 6.53 -1.84
C VAL A 1144 -22.00 6.88 -3.09
N LEU A 1145 -22.49 5.87 -3.83
CA LEU A 1145 -23.27 6.11 -5.06
C LEU A 1145 -24.60 6.80 -4.78
N THR A 1146 -25.26 6.48 -3.66
CA THR A 1146 -26.52 7.12 -3.24
C THR A 1146 -26.31 8.61 -2.96
N ASP A 1147 -25.25 8.97 -2.23
CA ASP A 1147 -24.94 10.38 -1.93
C ASP A 1147 -24.55 11.15 -3.20
N ALA A 1148 -23.72 10.55 -4.06
CA ALA A 1148 -23.28 11.15 -5.30
C ALA A 1148 -24.45 11.38 -6.28
N ALA A 1149 -25.40 10.45 -6.37
CA ALA A 1149 -26.57 10.57 -7.23
C ALA A 1149 -27.51 11.70 -6.79
N ILE A 1150 -27.76 11.86 -5.48
CA ILE A 1150 -28.57 12.96 -4.95
C ILE A 1150 -27.90 14.31 -5.21
N LYS A 1151 -26.59 14.41 -4.92
CA LYS A 1151 -25.82 15.64 -5.14
C LYS A 1151 -25.59 15.95 -6.62
N GLY A 1152 -25.94 15.05 -7.53
CA GLY A 1152 -25.69 15.24 -8.97
C GLY A 1152 -24.20 15.38 -9.30
N LYS A 1153 -23.34 14.71 -8.54
CA LYS A 1153 -21.88 14.95 -8.55
C LYS A 1153 -21.26 14.73 -9.94
N ARG A 1154 -20.29 15.58 -10.27
CA ARG A 1154 -19.40 15.47 -11.42
C ARG A 1154 -18.01 15.09 -10.92
N ASP A 1155 -17.41 14.09 -11.54
CA ASP A 1155 -16.05 13.62 -11.30
C ASP A 1155 -15.15 14.06 -12.44
N GLU A 1156 -14.05 14.74 -12.11
CA GLU A 1156 -13.07 15.28 -13.07
C GLU A 1156 -11.94 14.30 -13.42
N LEU A 1157 -11.91 13.11 -12.83
CA LEU A 1157 -10.98 12.04 -13.20
C LEU A 1157 -9.51 12.44 -13.05
N LEU A 1158 -9.19 13.23 -12.02
CA LEU A 1158 -7.83 13.76 -11.77
C LEU A 1158 -6.88 12.73 -11.13
N GLY A 1159 -7.41 11.69 -10.50
CA GLY A 1159 -6.64 10.67 -9.80
C GLY A 1159 -6.26 9.47 -10.66
N LEU A 1160 -5.44 8.58 -10.09
CA LEU A 1160 -4.96 7.39 -10.80
C LEU A 1160 -6.06 6.33 -10.94
N LYS A 1161 -6.82 6.07 -9.88
CA LYS A 1161 -7.75 4.95 -9.80
C LYS A 1161 -8.96 5.12 -10.72
N GLU A 1162 -9.45 6.34 -10.82
CA GLU A 1162 -10.52 6.72 -11.74
C GLU A 1162 -10.10 6.32 -13.16
N ASN A 1163 -8.94 6.81 -13.63
CA ASN A 1163 -8.42 6.52 -14.96
C ASN A 1163 -8.17 5.03 -15.20
N VAL A 1164 -7.67 4.28 -14.20
CA VAL A 1164 -7.52 2.81 -14.30
C VAL A 1164 -8.88 2.12 -14.47
N ILE A 1165 -9.92 2.55 -13.74
CA ILE A 1165 -11.27 1.95 -13.81
C ILE A 1165 -11.89 2.14 -15.21
N ILE A 1166 -11.76 3.33 -15.79
CA ILE A 1166 -12.32 3.67 -17.12
C ILE A 1166 -11.41 3.22 -18.27
N GLY A 1167 -10.14 2.93 -18.02
CA GLY A 1167 -9.17 2.50 -19.02
C GLY A 1167 -8.50 3.64 -19.78
N LYS A 1168 -8.35 4.82 -19.16
CA LYS A 1168 -7.54 5.92 -19.68
C LYS A 1168 -6.11 5.84 -19.14
N LEU A 1169 -5.19 6.54 -19.81
CA LEU A 1169 -3.83 6.73 -19.28
C LEU A 1169 -3.90 7.47 -17.95
N VAL A 1170 -3.09 7.02 -16.99
CA VAL A 1170 -3.03 7.64 -15.67
C VAL A 1170 -2.30 8.99 -15.74
N PRO A 1171 -2.75 10.02 -14.99
CA PRO A 1171 -2.12 11.34 -15.00
C PRO A 1171 -0.84 11.41 -14.13
N ALA A 1172 0.02 10.40 -14.21
CA ALA A 1172 1.31 10.29 -13.53
C ALA A 1172 2.37 9.67 -14.45
N GLY A 1173 3.64 9.89 -14.14
CA GLY A 1173 4.77 9.48 -14.97
C GLY A 1173 4.61 9.96 -16.42
N THR A 1174 4.87 9.06 -17.37
CA THR A 1174 4.77 9.30 -18.83
C THR A 1174 3.36 9.70 -19.30
N GLY A 1175 2.32 9.41 -18.52
CA GLY A 1175 0.93 9.75 -18.84
C GLY A 1175 0.55 11.21 -18.60
N MET A 1176 1.40 12.02 -17.96
CA MET A 1176 1.14 13.45 -17.76
C MET A 1176 1.12 14.23 -19.08
N ASN A 1177 0.21 15.22 -19.15
CA ASN A 1177 0.13 16.13 -20.30
C ASN A 1177 1.43 16.89 -20.59
N ARG A 1178 2.25 17.17 -19.57
CA ARG A 1178 3.56 17.82 -19.71
C ARG A 1178 4.47 17.05 -20.66
N TYR A 1179 4.54 15.73 -20.55
CA TYR A 1179 5.38 14.87 -21.39
C TYR A 1179 4.72 14.53 -22.73
N ARG A 1180 3.39 14.44 -22.76
CA ARG A 1180 2.65 14.10 -23.99
C ARG A 1180 2.57 15.24 -25.01
N LYS A 1181 2.71 16.49 -24.56
CA LYS A 1181 2.64 17.69 -25.40
C LYS A 1181 4.00 18.31 -25.69
N VAL A 1182 5.10 17.61 -25.39
CA VAL A 1182 6.44 18.12 -25.73
C VAL A 1182 6.56 18.10 -27.25
N ASP A 1183 6.60 19.28 -27.86
CA ASP A 1183 6.97 19.42 -29.26
C ASP A 1183 8.46 19.12 -29.36
N LEU A 1184 8.80 18.03 -30.05
CA LEU A 1184 10.18 17.72 -30.40
C LEU A 1184 10.67 18.83 -31.33
N VAL A 1185 11.46 19.76 -30.79
CA VAL A 1185 12.26 20.67 -31.61
C VAL A 1185 13.18 19.78 -32.43
N LYS A 1186 12.84 19.57 -33.70
CA LYS A 1186 13.76 18.92 -34.65
C LYS A 1186 14.97 19.82 -34.75
N THR A 1187 16.03 19.51 -34.02
CA THR A 1187 17.36 20.03 -34.31
C THR A 1187 17.68 19.63 -35.72
N THR A 1188 17.66 20.60 -36.63
CA THR A 1188 18.11 20.45 -38.02
C THR A 1188 19.53 19.87 -37.98
N GLN A 1189 19.69 18.72 -38.64
CA GLN A 1189 20.95 18.02 -38.85
C GLN A 1189 21.85 18.80 -39.83
N ASP A 1190 22.27 20.01 -39.48
CA ASP A 1190 23.19 20.80 -40.32
C ASP A 1190 24.60 20.97 -39.74
N ASN A 1191 24.92 20.37 -38.59
CA ASN A 1191 26.27 20.48 -37.98
C ASN A 1191 26.88 19.11 -37.57
N MET A 1192 26.78 18.10 -38.43
CA MET A 1192 27.56 16.86 -38.30
C MET A 1192 28.31 16.50 -39.61
N ASN A 1193 28.95 17.49 -40.22
CA ASN A 1193 30.12 17.27 -41.06
C ASN A 1193 31.36 17.69 -40.25
N VAL A 1194 31.78 16.83 -39.32
CA VAL A 1194 33.15 16.86 -38.79
C VAL A 1194 33.74 15.49 -39.12
N GLU A 1195 34.52 15.51 -40.20
CA GLU A 1195 35.64 14.63 -40.55
C GLU A 1195 35.60 13.19 -39.99
N ASN A 1196 35.12 12.28 -40.83
CA ASN A 1196 35.53 10.88 -40.78
C ASN A 1196 37.00 10.81 -41.21
N ASP A 1197 37.92 10.84 -40.25
CA ASP A 1197 39.25 10.27 -40.45
C ASP A 1197 39.24 8.81 -40.03
N GLU A 1198 39.43 7.97 -41.03
CA GLU A 1198 39.63 6.54 -40.94
C GLU A 1198 40.87 6.23 -40.10
N VAL A 1199 40.68 5.54 -38.97
CA VAL A 1199 41.77 4.75 -38.36
C VAL A 1199 41.33 3.31 -38.32
N TYR A 1200 41.76 2.58 -39.35
CA TYR A 1200 41.90 1.14 -39.32
C TYR A 1200 42.74 0.75 -38.10
N VAL A 1201 42.21 -0.12 -37.24
CA VAL A 1201 43.02 -0.94 -36.34
C VAL A 1201 42.73 -2.39 -36.70
N GLU A 1202 43.67 -2.97 -37.44
CA GLU A 1202 43.86 -4.42 -37.50
C GLU A 1202 44.42 -4.91 -36.15
N GLN A 1203 43.94 -6.10 -35.75
CA GLN A 1203 44.37 -7.00 -34.66
C GLN A 1203 43.83 -6.73 -33.24
#